data_AF-A0A7R9TXS9-F1
#
_entry.id   AF-A0A7R9TXS9-F1
#
_cell.length_a   1.000
_cell.length_b   1.000
_cell.length_c   1.000
_cell.angle_alpha   90.00
_cell.angle_beta   90.00
_cell.angle_gamma   90.00
#
_symmetry.space_group_name_H-M   'P 1'
#
loop_
_entity.id
_entity.type
_entity.pdbx_description
1 polymer ?
#
loop_
_entity_poly.entity_id
_entity_poly.type
_entity_poly.pdbx_seq_one_letter_code
_entity_poly.pdbx_strand_id
1 'polypeptide(L)'
;KGQLAAARDELAAAKATSNALDVSVVQHAASAERLKAELREANASRRELVERAEQKNLELAEKGKTAEEYLAKVVAASEERARCEAQLREANNRATAFESAKARMEREATLMQQHNDWLRAELGKKSEELLAARKASSADALERANELEAAKKDAAGAHRASASARETAAAAEQRAGKLAEELRASREANAKVEAHFDKELATAKRLAELYKKQAEGRGEKTTELEGVLTALRDHLAEVKADAEEKTRRAEEATRAAEKAAAEAKQKYQTAALALPPPGGVVSPGQENIGGMVAVVQVAPAATPTLSDVGVAAASGRAAGALLSIQHPDAAAASLRRENLSMTELYTKYAEAADAWRKECAERRRLQATIDGMIAELEQRAPLLAEQRAEYERAVNAHAEMRVRLEESTVELRRLETEQRSIATEKRHHARVVKGLEAQSADLSRQVSLLLAEVQELKGGGGGGGAVGSAAIAAAASELRGDSGAVITSTLVDFRDISELQEQNRRQLEVIRQLSADQEEEQVRLKEEYERAIEKVQADGQKQIEDLNSRKSKTQTMVDAIVRQRDMYKALYASSSGTVVGGAANADAAAMNIAAAAAASLSSFSSAAAAAASSALSAKSHNTPRRDRSELTTSPLTSSHARAIDSRPYA
;
A
#
# COMPACT_ATOMS: atom_id res chain seq x y z
N LYS A 1 -99.38 -143.78 100.54
CA LYS A 1 -98.35 -143.14 101.41
C LYS A 1 -97.17 -142.59 100.58
N GLY A 2 -96.41 -143.41 99.83
CA GLY A 2 -95.22 -142.95 99.08
C GLY A 2 -95.40 -141.70 98.20
N GLN A 3 -96.49 -141.61 97.43
CA GLN A 3 -96.78 -140.44 96.56
C GLN A 3 -96.85 -139.09 97.32
N LEU A 4 -97.20 -139.09 98.61
CA LEU A 4 -97.22 -137.87 99.44
C LEU A 4 -95.86 -137.49 100.02
N ALA A 5 -94.85 -138.37 99.94
CA ALA A 5 -93.46 -138.02 100.20
C ALA A 5 -92.85 -137.37 98.95
N ALA A 6 -92.93 -138.06 97.80
CA ALA A 6 -92.48 -137.54 96.50
C ALA A 6 -93.03 -136.13 96.22
N ALA A 7 -94.34 -135.92 96.33
CA ALA A 7 -94.94 -134.59 96.12
C ALA A 7 -94.53 -133.53 97.16
N ARG A 8 -94.01 -133.92 98.34
CA ARG A 8 -93.43 -132.99 99.32
C ARG A 8 -91.97 -132.67 99.02
N ASP A 9 -91.20 -133.66 98.57
CA ASP A 9 -89.81 -133.49 98.19
C ASP A 9 -89.69 -132.71 96.87
N GLU A 10 -90.60 -132.95 95.92
CA GLU A 10 -90.83 -132.11 94.73
C GLU A 10 -91.24 -130.69 95.10
N LEU A 11 -92.16 -130.50 96.06
CA LEU A 11 -92.53 -129.17 96.55
C LEU A 11 -91.37 -128.47 97.29
N ALA A 12 -90.52 -129.22 97.99
CA ALA A 12 -89.33 -128.69 98.65
C ALA A 12 -88.24 -128.30 97.63
N ALA A 13 -88.04 -129.12 96.59
CA ALA A 13 -87.17 -128.80 95.46
C ALA A 13 -87.68 -127.59 94.68
N ALA A 14 -88.98 -127.51 94.38
CA ALA A 14 -89.63 -126.38 93.73
C ALA A 14 -89.49 -125.09 94.55
N LYS A 15 -89.60 -125.17 95.88
CA LYS A 15 -89.34 -124.04 96.79
C LYS A 15 -87.87 -123.67 96.88
N ALA A 16 -86.95 -124.64 96.87
CA ALA A 16 -85.52 -124.38 96.83
C ALA A 16 -85.09 -123.71 95.51
N THR A 17 -85.66 -124.15 94.37
CA THR A 17 -85.44 -123.51 93.08
C THR A 17 -86.12 -122.15 92.97
N SER A 18 -87.33 -121.96 93.55
CA SER A 18 -87.94 -120.63 93.67
C SER A 18 -87.02 -119.72 94.47
N ASN A 19 -86.65 -120.08 95.70
CA ASN A 19 -85.77 -119.27 96.54
C ASN A 19 -84.42 -118.97 95.87
N ALA A 20 -83.86 -119.90 95.09
CA ALA A 20 -82.63 -119.67 94.32
C ALA A 20 -82.83 -118.71 93.14
N LEU A 21 -83.98 -118.77 92.46
CA LEU A 21 -84.39 -117.80 91.44
C LEU A 21 -84.70 -116.44 92.05
N ASP A 22 -85.37 -116.38 93.20
CA ASP A 22 -85.66 -115.15 93.93
C ASP A 22 -84.36 -114.46 94.38
N VAL A 23 -83.38 -115.23 94.88
CA VAL A 23 -82.03 -114.73 95.19
C VAL A 23 -81.30 -114.28 93.93
N SER A 24 -81.38 -115.00 92.80
CA SER A 24 -80.74 -114.55 91.57
C SER A 24 -81.41 -113.31 90.98
N VAL A 25 -82.74 -113.17 91.06
CA VAL A 25 -83.49 -111.97 90.68
C VAL A 25 -83.10 -110.79 91.56
N VAL A 26 -82.94 -110.98 92.88
CA VAL A 26 -82.44 -109.92 93.78
C VAL A 26 -80.99 -109.54 93.48
N GLN A 27 -80.12 -110.52 93.17
CA GLN A 27 -78.73 -110.26 92.76
C GLN A 27 -78.66 -109.52 91.42
N HIS A 28 -79.47 -109.92 90.44
CA HIS A 28 -79.57 -109.25 89.14
C HIS A 28 -80.15 -107.84 89.29
N ALA A 29 -81.20 -107.64 90.09
CA ALA A 29 -81.75 -106.31 90.39
C ALA A 29 -80.72 -105.41 91.10
N ALA A 30 -79.96 -105.93 92.06
CA ALA A 30 -78.89 -105.21 92.73
C ALA A 30 -77.74 -104.85 91.75
N SER A 31 -77.38 -105.76 90.83
CA SER A 31 -76.40 -105.45 89.77
C SER A 31 -76.93 -104.41 88.78
N ALA A 32 -78.23 -104.44 88.46
CA ALA A 32 -78.86 -103.47 87.58
C ALA A 32 -78.93 -102.08 88.21
N GLU A 33 -79.21 -101.94 89.52
CA GLU A 33 -79.14 -100.64 90.18
C GLU A 33 -77.72 -100.12 90.36
N ARG A 34 -76.71 -100.99 90.56
CA ARG A 34 -75.29 -100.60 90.51
C ARG A 34 -74.90 -100.05 89.13
N LEU A 35 -75.17 -100.81 88.06
CA LEU A 35 -74.92 -100.37 86.69
C LEU A 35 -75.71 -99.08 86.34
N LYS A 36 -76.92 -98.89 86.87
CA LYS A 36 -77.65 -97.61 86.73
C LYS A 36 -77.02 -96.48 87.55
N ALA A 37 -76.43 -96.73 88.71
CA ALA A 37 -75.70 -95.73 89.49
C ALA A 37 -74.41 -95.31 88.77
N GLU A 38 -73.59 -96.29 88.36
CA GLU A 38 -72.39 -96.09 87.54
C GLU A 38 -72.72 -95.34 86.23
N LEU A 39 -73.84 -95.67 85.56
CA LEU A 39 -74.30 -94.95 84.37
C LEU A 39 -74.77 -93.52 84.68
N ARG A 40 -75.32 -93.24 85.87
CA ARG A 40 -75.67 -91.88 86.31
C ARG A 40 -74.40 -91.06 86.59
N GLU A 41 -73.42 -91.63 87.27
CA GLU A 41 -72.12 -91.00 87.58
C GLU A 41 -71.27 -90.77 86.33
N ALA A 42 -71.24 -91.73 85.40
CA ALA A 42 -70.61 -91.59 84.09
C ALA A 42 -71.31 -90.51 83.23
N ASN A 43 -72.65 -90.37 83.32
CA ASN A 43 -73.35 -89.28 82.65
C ASN A 43 -73.17 -87.92 83.35
N ALA A 44 -72.99 -87.88 84.67
CA ALA A 44 -72.69 -86.65 85.40
C ALA A 44 -71.28 -86.14 85.06
N SER A 45 -70.26 -86.98 85.22
CA SER A 45 -68.88 -86.65 84.85
C SER A 45 -68.73 -86.32 83.35
N ARG A 46 -69.45 -87.00 82.45
CA ARG A 46 -69.52 -86.63 81.02
C ARG A 46 -70.14 -85.25 80.80
N ARG A 47 -71.17 -84.84 81.55
CA ARG A 47 -71.73 -83.48 81.48
C ARG A 47 -70.71 -82.45 81.96
N GLU A 48 -70.09 -82.66 83.12
CA GLU A 48 -69.07 -81.72 83.61
C GLU A 48 -67.87 -81.59 82.66
N LEU A 49 -67.47 -82.67 81.98
CA LEU A 49 -66.41 -82.64 80.97
C LEU A 49 -66.83 -81.87 79.71
N VAL A 50 -68.10 -81.98 79.30
CA VAL A 50 -68.67 -81.16 78.21
C VAL A 50 -68.74 -79.69 78.65
N GLU A 51 -69.26 -79.37 79.83
CA GLU A 51 -69.33 -78.01 80.37
C GLU A 51 -67.93 -77.36 80.49
N ARG A 52 -66.92 -78.10 80.94
CA ARG A 52 -65.52 -77.64 80.97
C ARG A 52 -64.95 -77.45 79.57
N ALA A 53 -65.30 -78.30 78.61
CA ALA A 53 -64.89 -78.13 77.21
C ALA A 53 -65.57 -76.92 76.56
N GLU A 54 -66.85 -76.68 76.82
CA GLU A 54 -67.60 -75.50 76.38
C GLU A 54 -67.01 -74.21 76.98
N GLN A 55 -66.72 -74.18 78.28
CA GLN A 55 -66.00 -73.08 78.93
C GLN A 55 -64.63 -72.82 78.29
N LYS A 56 -63.87 -73.87 77.97
CA LYS A 56 -62.57 -73.71 77.28
C LYS A 56 -62.71 -73.28 75.82
N ASN A 57 -63.76 -73.70 75.12
CA ASN A 57 -64.06 -73.21 73.78
C ASN A 57 -64.46 -71.72 73.79
N LEU A 58 -65.19 -71.27 74.82
CA LEU A 58 -65.50 -69.85 75.02
C LEU A 58 -64.24 -69.03 75.33
N GLU A 59 -63.40 -69.48 76.27
CA GLU A 59 -62.09 -68.86 76.55
C GLU A 59 -61.20 -68.77 75.29
N LEU A 60 -61.18 -69.83 74.46
CA LEU A 60 -60.41 -69.86 73.22
C LEU A 60 -61.01 -68.93 72.16
N ALA A 61 -62.33 -68.77 72.10
CA ALA A 61 -62.99 -67.81 71.21
C ALA A 61 -62.74 -66.35 71.63
N GLU A 62 -62.69 -66.05 72.94
CA GLU A 62 -62.34 -64.73 73.46
C GLU A 62 -60.86 -64.39 73.24
N LYS A 63 -59.96 -65.37 73.45
CA LYS A 63 -58.53 -65.25 73.13
C LYS A 63 -58.29 -65.14 71.61
N GLY A 64 -59.12 -65.80 70.80
CA GLY A 64 -59.16 -65.67 69.35
C GLY A 64 -59.52 -64.24 68.92
N LYS A 65 -60.67 -63.73 69.36
CA LYS A 65 -61.12 -62.35 69.07
C LYS A 65 -60.10 -61.29 69.49
N THR A 66 -59.52 -61.42 70.68
CA THR A 66 -58.52 -60.46 71.15
C THR A 66 -57.21 -60.56 70.35
N ALA A 67 -56.79 -61.76 69.93
CA ALA A 67 -55.67 -61.92 69.01
C ALA A 67 -55.97 -61.34 67.61
N GLU A 68 -57.17 -61.55 67.08
CA GLU A 68 -57.66 -60.95 65.82
C GLU A 68 -57.65 -59.42 65.90
N GLU A 69 -58.13 -58.84 67.00
CA GLU A 69 -58.05 -57.41 67.26
C GLU A 69 -56.61 -56.89 67.31
N TYR A 70 -55.68 -57.59 67.96
CA TYR A 70 -54.27 -57.19 67.99
C TYR A 70 -53.62 -57.31 66.61
N LEU A 71 -53.93 -58.36 65.85
CA LEU A 71 -53.48 -58.51 64.46
C LEU A 71 -54.03 -57.38 63.58
N ALA A 72 -55.31 -57.03 63.69
CA ALA A 72 -55.91 -55.91 62.96
C ALA A 72 -55.24 -54.57 63.31
N LYS A 73 -54.92 -54.33 64.60
CA LYS A 73 -54.19 -53.13 65.05
C LYS A 73 -52.75 -53.10 64.50
N VAL A 74 -52.06 -54.24 64.44
CA VAL A 74 -50.72 -54.36 63.85
C VAL A 74 -50.75 -54.14 62.33
N VAL A 75 -51.75 -54.70 61.62
CA VAL A 75 -51.93 -54.49 60.17
C VAL A 75 -52.19 -53.01 59.89
N ALA A 76 -53.15 -52.38 60.58
CA ALA A 76 -53.46 -50.96 60.43
C ALA A 76 -52.22 -50.07 60.68
N ALA A 77 -51.49 -50.29 61.77
CA ALA A 77 -50.25 -49.56 62.06
C ALA A 77 -49.15 -49.79 61.01
N SER A 78 -49.08 -50.98 60.39
CA SER A 78 -48.13 -51.27 59.30
C SER A 78 -48.53 -50.61 57.98
N GLU A 79 -49.83 -50.50 57.68
CA GLU A 79 -50.35 -49.72 56.55
C GLU A 79 -50.12 -48.22 56.75
N GLU A 80 -50.43 -47.68 57.93
CA GLU A 80 -50.16 -46.28 58.27
C GLU A 80 -48.67 -45.96 58.15
N ARG A 81 -47.80 -46.83 58.69
CA ARG A 81 -46.36 -46.71 58.49
C ARG A 81 -45.97 -46.75 57.02
N ALA A 82 -46.50 -47.67 56.22
CA ALA A 82 -46.20 -47.77 54.79
C ALA A 82 -46.63 -46.51 54.02
N ARG A 83 -47.81 -45.94 54.34
CA ARG A 83 -48.31 -44.67 53.78
C ARG A 83 -47.40 -43.50 54.17
N CYS A 84 -47.00 -43.39 55.44
CA CYS A 84 -46.08 -42.36 55.92
C CYS A 84 -44.67 -42.48 55.30
N GLU A 85 -44.11 -43.70 55.17
CA GLU A 85 -42.83 -43.89 54.49
C GLU A 85 -42.94 -43.60 52.97
N ALA A 86 -44.07 -43.88 52.33
CA ALA A 86 -44.30 -43.51 50.93
C ALA A 86 -44.35 -41.99 50.75
N GLN A 87 -45.07 -41.27 51.63
CA GLN A 87 -45.09 -39.80 51.66
C GLN A 87 -43.69 -39.21 51.93
N LEU A 88 -42.91 -39.82 52.83
CA LEU A 88 -41.52 -39.41 53.09
C LEU A 88 -40.63 -39.59 51.84
N ARG A 89 -40.74 -40.74 51.15
CA ARG A 89 -40.01 -41.00 49.89
C ARG A 89 -40.42 -40.00 48.80
N GLU A 90 -41.72 -39.70 48.67
CA GLU A 90 -42.20 -38.71 47.71
C GLU A 90 -41.71 -37.29 48.04
N ALA A 91 -41.79 -36.87 49.32
CA ALA A 91 -41.28 -35.58 49.76
C ALA A 91 -39.76 -35.44 49.54
N ASN A 92 -38.99 -36.51 49.79
CA ASN A 92 -37.56 -36.56 49.52
C ASN A 92 -37.25 -36.46 48.02
N ASN A 93 -38.01 -37.16 47.16
CA ASN A 93 -37.86 -37.08 45.71
C ASN A 93 -38.25 -35.69 45.16
N ARG A 94 -39.25 -35.04 45.75
CA ARG A 94 -39.60 -33.63 45.45
C ARG A 94 -38.48 -32.68 45.90
N ALA A 95 -37.88 -32.91 47.08
CA ALA A 95 -36.76 -32.11 47.58
C ALA A 95 -35.53 -32.18 46.65
N THR A 96 -35.07 -33.38 46.28
CA THR A 96 -33.94 -33.54 45.36
C THR A 96 -34.25 -33.00 43.95
N ALA A 97 -35.51 -33.10 43.49
CA ALA A 97 -35.95 -32.43 42.27
C ALA A 97 -35.83 -30.89 42.38
N PHE A 98 -36.27 -30.28 43.48
CA PHE A 98 -36.13 -28.85 43.73
C PHE A 98 -34.65 -28.42 43.87
N GLU A 99 -33.80 -29.21 44.51
CA GLU A 99 -32.35 -28.95 44.58
C GLU A 99 -31.70 -29.00 43.19
N SER A 100 -32.06 -29.99 42.36
CA SER A 100 -31.57 -30.08 40.98
C SER A 100 -32.05 -28.90 40.12
N ALA A 101 -33.26 -28.40 40.36
CA ALA A 101 -33.82 -27.24 39.68
C ALA A 101 -33.13 -25.95 40.14
N LYS A 102 -32.95 -25.75 41.45
CA LYS A 102 -32.20 -24.64 42.03
C LYS A 102 -30.78 -24.59 41.47
N ALA A 103 -30.05 -25.71 41.49
CA ALA A 103 -28.70 -25.80 40.94
C ALA A 103 -28.63 -25.57 39.42
N ARG A 104 -29.74 -25.72 38.68
CA ARG A 104 -29.86 -25.29 37.28
C ARG A 104 -30.01 -23.77 37.20
N MET A 105 -30.98 -23.20 37.90
CA MET A 105 -31.22 -21.75 37.91
C MET A 105 -30.00 -20.95 38.41
N GLU A 106 -29.22 -21.48 39.35
CA GLU A 106 -27.98 -20.86 39.84
C GLU A 106 -26.85 -20.86 38.78
N ARG A 107 -26.77 -21.90 37.94
CA ARG A 107 -25.85 -21.94 36.78
C ARG A 107 -26.30 -20.99 35.67
N GLU A 108 -27.60 -20.92 35.41
CA GLU A 108 -28.17 -19.99 34.43
C GLU A 108 -27.97 -18.54 34.90
N ALA A 109 -28.20 -18.24 36.18
CA ALA A 109 -27.96 -16.91 36.76
C ALA A 109 -26.48 -16.50 36.71
N THR A 110 -25.55 -17.41 37.05
CA THR A 110 -24.11 -17.13 36.97
C THR A 110 -23.61 -16.98 35.54
N LEU A 111 -24.11 -17.76 34.58
CA LEU A 111 -23.83 -17.59 33.15
C LEU A 111 -24.37 -16.25 32.63
N MET A 112 -25.60 -15.88 33.00
CA MET A 112 -26.18 -14.58 32.64
C MET A 112 -25.42 -13.41 33.27
N GLN A 113 -24.92 -13.56 34.51
CA GLN A 113 -24.05 -12.57 35.13
C GLN A 113 -22.72 -12.43 34.36
N GLN A 114 -22.04 -13.54 34.06
CA GLN A 114 -20.81 -13.54 33.25
C GLN A 114 -21.01 -12.88 31.89
N HIS A 115 -22.14 -13.14 31.22
CA HIS A 115 -22.48 -12.51 29.94
C HIS A 115 -22.73 -11.00 30.09
N ASN A 116 -23.43 -10.57 31.14
CA ASN A 116 -23.62 -9.14 31.44
C ASN A 116 -22.28 -8.43 31.76
N ASP A 117 -21.40 -9.07 32.52
CA ASP A 117 -20.10 -8.50 32.87
C ASP A 117 -19.13 -8.49 31.67
N TRP A 118 -19.22 -9.46 30.76
CA TRP A 118 -18.53 -9.42 29.46
C TRP A 118 -19.06 -8.29 28.58
N LEU A 119 -20.39 -8.12 28.45
CA LEU A 119 -20.99 -7.01 27.71
C LEU A 119 -20.60 -5.64 28.29
N ARG A 120 -20.55 -5.50 29.62
CA ARG A 120 -20.07 -4.29 30.31
C ARG A 120 -18.59 -4.02 29.99
N ALA A 121 -17.75 -5.04 30.03
CA ALA A 121 -16.33 -4.92 29.72
C ALA A 121 -16.10 -4.54 28.25
N GLU A 122 -16.84 -5.12 27.31
CA GLU A 122 -16.72 -4.79 25.88
C GLU A 122 -17.28 -3.40 25.56
N LEU A 123 -18.40 -2.99 26.17
CA LEU A 123 -18.90 -1.62 26.10
C LEU A 123 -17.90 -0.62 26.70
N GLY A 124 -17.22 -1.00 27.79
CA GLY A 124 -16.11 -0.27 28.38
C GLY A 124 -14.99 -0.03 27.36
N LYS A 125 -14.40 -1.10 26.80
CA LYS A 125 -13.37 -1.02 25.76
C LYS A 125 -13.83 -0.17 24.57
N LYS A 126 -15.04 -0.37 24.06
CA LYS A 126 -15.58 0.38 22.92
C LYS A 126 -15.73 1.87 23.25
N SER A 127 -16.06 2.22 24.50
CA SER A 127 -16.05 3.62 24.95
C SER A 127 -14.62 4.20 25.06
N GLU A 128 -13.64 3.40 25.51
CA GLU A 128 -12.23 3.80 25.57
C GLU A 128 -11.61 3.95 24.17
N GLU A 129 -11.89 3.03 23.25
CA GLU A 129 -11.54 3.09 21.82
C GLU A 129 -12.11 4.36 21.17
N LEU A 130 -13.39 4.67 21.39
CA LEU A 130 -14.02 5.89 20.87
C LEU A 130 -13.43 7.17 21.50
N LEU A 131 -13.08 7.15 22.79
CA LEU A 131 -12.41 8.27 23.45
C LEU A 131 -10.96 8.43 22.97
N ALA A 132 -10.25 7.35 22.68
CA ALA A 132 -8.91 7.36 22.11
C ALA A 132 -8.92 7.89 20.66
N ALA A 133 -9.81 7.36 19.82
CA ALA A 133 -10.01 7.83 18.44
C ALA A 133 -10.41 9.31 18.39
N ARG A 134 -11.30 9.76 19.29
CA ARG A 134 -11.68 11.17 19.41
C ARG A 134 -10.53 12.06 19.88
N LYS A 135 -9.66 11.57 20.78
CA LYS A 135 -8.44 12.29 21.21
C LYS A 135 -7.42 12.39 20.08
N ALA A 136 -7.17 11.29 19.34
CA ALA A 136 -6.28 11.26 18.18
C ALA A 136 -6.78 12.23 17.09
N SER A 137 -8.02 12.08 16.64
CA SER A 137 -8.64 12.98 15.65
C SER A 137 -8.63 14.46 16.10
N SER A 138 -8.76 14.73 17.41
CA SER A 138 -8.62 16.09 17.95
C SER A 138 -7.18 16.60 18.01
N ALA A 139 -6.19 15.73 18.11
CA ALA A 139 -4.77 16.07 18.02
C ALA A 139 -4.38 16.33 16.55
N ASP A 140 -4.74 15.42 15.64
CA ASP A 140 -4.54 15.56 14.19
C ASP A 140 -5.16 16.86 13.66
N ALA A 141 -6.35 17.23 14.14
CA ALA A 141 -7.01 18.47 13.78
C ALA A 141 -6.29 19.73 14.29
N LEU A 142 -5.65 19.66 15.46
CA LEU A 142 -4.82 20.75 16.00
C LEU A 142 -3.48 20.85 15.28
N GLU A 143 -2.85 19.72 14.95
CA GLU A 143 -1.63 19.67 14.15
C GLU A 143 -1.87 20.26 12.76
N ARG A 144 -2.91 19.80 12.06
CA ARG A 144 -3.35 20.36 10.76
C ARG A 144 -3.69 21.85 10.82
N ALA A 145 -4.27 22.32 11.93
CA ALA A 145 -4.52 23.75 12.13
C ALA A 145 -3.21 24.55 12.29
N ASN A 146 -2.22 24.01 13.02
CA ASN A 146 -0.91 24.61 13.20
C ASN A 146 -0.10 24.61 11.89
N GLU A 147 -0.09 23.51 11.13
CA GLU A 147 0.49 23.43 9.77
C GLU A 147 -0.11 24.49 8.85
N LEU A 148 -1.43 24.62 8.86
CA LEU A 148 -2.17 25.58 8.03
C LEU A 148 -1.93 27.03 8.47
N GLU A 149 -1.70 27.29 9.75
CA GLU A 149 -1.23 28.59 10.23
C GLU A 149 0.23 28.89 9.84
N ALA A 150 1.13 27.90 9.88
CA ALA A 150 2.51 28.06 9.43
C ALA A 150 2.56 28.37 7.93
N ALA A 151 1.89 27.56 7.10
CA ALA A 151 1.79 27.79 5.66
C ALA A 151 1.16 29.15 5.31
N LYS A 152 0.19 29.64 6.09
CA LYS A 152 -0.34 31.02 5.95
C LYS A 152 0.68 32.09 6.28
N LYS A 153 1.49 31.91 7.33
CA LYS A 153 2.56 32.85 7.73
C LYS A 153 3.66 32.89 6.66
N ASP A 154 4.04 31.74 6.12
CA ASP A 154 5.04 31.61 5.06
C ASP A 154 4.55 32.19 3.74
N ALA A 155 3.30 31.89 3.34
CA ALA A 155 2.68 32.50 2.16
C ALA A 155 2.57 34.04 2.28
N ALA A 156 2.24 34.56 3.47
CA ALA A 156 2.25 36.00 3.73
C ALA A 156 3.68 36.59 3.70
N GLY A 157 4.70 35.84 4.16
CA GLY A 157 6.11 36.19 4.03
C GLY A 157 6.56 36.28 2.57
N ALA A 158 6.28 35.23 1.79
CA ALA A 158 6.58 35.16 0.36
C ALA A 158 5.85 36.25 -0.44
N HIS A 159 4.60 36.57 -0.10
CA HIS A 159 3.87 37.68 -0.74
C HIS A 159 4.50 39.04 -0.41
N ARG A 160 4.98 39.28 0.82
CA ARG A 160 5.72 40.52 1.17
C ARG A 160 7.04 40.61 0.42
N ALA A 161 7.80 39.51 0.34
CA ALA A 161 9.05 39.44 -0.42
C ALA A 161 8.83 39.64 -1.93
N SER A 162 7.77 39.09 -2.49
CA SER A 162 7.38 39.32 -3.89
C SER A 162 6.96 40.77 -4.15
N ALA A 163 6.25 41.40 -3.20
CA ALA A 163 5.88 42.81 -3.30
C ALA A 163 7.11 43.73 -3.28
N SER A 164 8.06 43.55 -2.34
CA SER A 164 9.29 44.35 -2.30
C SER A 164 10.24 44.07 -3.46
N ALA A 165 10.29 42.83 -3.98
CA ALA A 165 11.01 42.50 -5.20
C ALA A 165 10.41 43.17 -6.45
N ARG A 166 9.07 43.30 -6.53
CA ARG A 166 8.41 44.08 -7.60
C ARG A 166 8.67 45.58 -7.48
N GLU A 167 8.69 46.12 -6.26
CA GLU A 167 9.01 47.52 -6.01
C GLU A 167 10.46 47.86 -6.39
N THR A 168 11.43 47.01 -6.02
CA THR A 168 12.83 47.21 -6.42
C THR A 168 13.06 46.99 -7.91
N ALA A 169 12.34 46.05 -8.55
CA ALA A 169 12.35 45.90 -10.01
C ALA A 169 11.81 47.14 -10.73
N ALA A 170 10.63 47.66 -10.33
CA ALA A 170 10.07 48.88 -10.91
C ALA A 170 10.98 50.10 -10.69
N ALA A 171 11.64 50.21 -9.53
CA ALA A 171 12.63 51.25 -9.27
C ALA A 171 13.90 51.09 -10.14
N ALA A 172 14.30 49.86 -10.49
CA ALA A 172 15.39 49.58 -11.41
C ALA A 172 15.00 49.90 -12.87
N GLU A 173 13.80 49.55 -13.31
CA GLU A 173 13.25 49.90 -14.63
C GLU A 173 13.18 51.43 -14.82
N GLN A 174 12.70 52.17 -13.83
CA GLN A 174 12.69 53.64 -13.87
C GLN A 174 14.09 54.25 -13.96
N ARG A 175 15.11 53.63 -13.32
CA ARG A 175 16.51 54.06 -13.44
C ARG A 175 17.08 53.73 -14.82
N ALA A 176 16.79 52.54 -15.35
CA ALA A 176 17.21 52.13 -16.69
C ALA A 176 16.58 53.02 -17.78
N GLY A 177 15.30 53.39 -17.63
CA GLY A 177 14.62 54.34 -18.52
C GLY A 177 15.32 55.70 -18.56
N LYS A 178 15.58 56.31 -17.39
CA LYS A 178 16.31 57.59 -17.30
C LYS A 178 17.70 57.52 -17.92
N LEU A 179 18.47 56.47 -17.62
CA LEU A 179 19.80 56.26 -18.22
C LEU A 179 19.72 56.07 -19.75
N ALA A 180 18.66 55.45 -20.27
CA ALA A 180 18.44 55.32 -21.72
C ALA A 180 18.05 56.65 -22.38
N GLU A 181 17.27 57.49 -21.70
CA GLU A 181 16.94 58.86 -22.12
C GLU A 181 18.19 59.76 -22.11
N GLU A 182 19.00 59.70 -21.06
CA GLU A 182 20.29 60.41 -20.96
C GLU A 182 21.27 59.96 -22.04
N LEU A 183 21.41 58.65 -22.28
CA LEU A 183 22.24 58.09 -23.35
C LEU A 183 21.74 58.54 -24.73
N ARG A 184 20.42 58.63 -24.93
CA ARG A 184 19.81 59.14 -26.16
C ARG A 184 20.08 60.63 -26.35
N ALA A 185 19.87 61.45 -25.32
CA ALA A 185 20.16 62.88 -25.37
C ALA A 185 21.64 63.16 -25.65
N SER A 186 22.55 62.38 -25.04
CA SER A 186 23.99 62.42 -25.32
C SER A 186 24.31 62.06 -26.77
N ARG A 187 23.72 60.98 -27.33
CA ARG A 187 23.87 60.62 -28.75
C ARG A 187 23.32 61.69 -29.69
N GLU A 188 22.16 62.27 -29.38
CA GLU A 188 21.56 63.35 -30.17
C GLU A 188 22.34 64.67 -30.05
N ALA A 189 23.06 64.90 -28.96
CA ALA A 189 24.01 66.01 -28.83
C ALA A 189 25.28 65.75 -29.66
N ASN A 190 25.88 64.56 -29.57
CA ASN A 190 27.05 64.19 -30.38
C ASN A 190 26.74 64.26 -31.88
N ALA A 191 25.60 63.74 -32.33
CA ALA A 191 25.19 63.83 -33.74
C ALA A 191 25.00 65.29 -34.23
N LYS A 192 24.59 66.22 -33.36
CA LYS A 192 24.54 67.66 -33.68
C LYS A 192 25.93 68.27 -33.80
N VAL A 193 26.89 67.80 -32.99
CA VAL A 193 28.30 68.22 -33.01
C VAL A 193 29.03 67.64 -34.23
N GLU A 194 28.83 66.37 -34.56
CA GLU A 194 29.31 65.76 -35.82
C GLU A 194 28.76 66.51 -37.04
N ALA A 195 27.45 66.77 -37.07
CA ALA A 195 26.81 67.58 -38.11
C ALA A 195 27.15 69.09 -38.05
N HIS A 196 27.96 69.53 -37.08
CA HIS A 196 28.61 70.86 -37.07
C HIS A 196 30.01 70.75 -37.69
N PHE A 197 30.82 69.79 -37.22
CA PHE A 197 32.15 69.51 -37.78
C PHE A 197 32.10 69.18 -39.27
N ASP A 198 31.09 68.46 -39.77
CA ASP A 198 30.92 68.22 -41.22
C ASP A 198 30.68 69.51 -42.02
N LYS A 199 29.99 70.50 -41.43
CA LYS A 199 29.79 71.82 -42.05
C LYS A 199 31.08 72.64 -42.04
N GLU A 200 31.82 72.61 -40.94
CA GLU A 200 33.14 73.24 -40.82
C GLU A 200 34.16 72.60 -41.77
N LEU A 201 34.14 71.28 -41.93
CA LEU A 201 34.94 70.56 -42.92
C LEU A 201 34.51 70.92 -44.35
N ALA A 202 33.22 71.10 -44.62
CA ALA A 202 32.72 71.54 -45.93
C ALA A 202 33.14 72.99 -46.26
N THR A 203 33.06 73.92 -45.30
CA THR A 203 33.52 75.31 -45.51
C THR A 203 35.04 75.40 -45.60
N ALA A 204 35.78 74.63 -44.78
CA ALA A 204 37.24 74.52 -44.86
C ALA A 204 37.71 73.93 -46.19
N LYS A 205 37.05 72.86 -46.69
CA LYS A 205 37.30 72.32 -48.04
C LYS A 205 37.06 73.37 -49.13
N ARG A 206 35.94 74.10 -49.05
CA ARG A 206 35.60 75.18 -50.01
C ARG A 206 36.60 76.35 -49.94
N LEU A 207 37.10 76.71 -48.77
CA LEU A 207 38.18 77.68 -48.59
C LEU A 207 39.50 77.18 -49.18
N ALA A 208 39.86 75.91 -48.95
CA ALA A 208 41.04 75.29 -49.55
C ALA A 208 40.95 75.23 -51.08
N GLU A 209 39.78 74.93 -51.65
CA GLU A 209 39.52 75.03 -53.10
C GLU A 209 39.65 76.46 -53.63
N LEU A 210 39.19 77.47 -52.89
CA LEU A 210 39.32 78.88 -53.28
C LEU A 210 40.78 79.35 -53.21
N TYR A 211 41.52 78.96 -52.18
CA TYR A 211 42.97 79.22 -52.11
C TYR A 211 43.74 78.46 -53.19
N LYS A 212 43.36 77.22 -53.52
CA LYS A 212 43.93 76.46 -54.64
C LYS A 212 43.69 77.18 -55.96
N LYS A 213 42.46 77.60 -56.26
CA LYS A 213 42.11 78.40 -57.45
C LYS A 213 42.81 79.76 -57.48
N GLN A 214 43.02 80.41 -56.33
CA GLN A 214 43.79 81.65 -56.24
C GLN A 214 45.29 81.41 -56.46
N ALA A 215 45.83 80.27 -56.03
CA ALA A 215 47.22 79.88 -56.28
C ALA A 215 47.43 79.48 -57.75
N GLU A 216 46.49 78.75 -58.34
CA GLU A 216 46.44 78.40 -59.77
C GLU A 216 46.37 79.66 -60.62
N GLY A 217 45.41 80.57 -60.38
CA GLY A 217 45.31 81.86 -61.07
C GLY A 217 46.40 82.89 -60.73
N ARG A 218 47.25 82.62 -59.73
CA ARG A 218 48.53 83.32 -59.53
C ARG A 218 49.65 82.66 -60.35
N GLY A 219 49.67 81.34 -60.43
CA GLY A 219 50.56 80.57 -61.29
C GLY A 219 50.38 80.91 -62.76
N GLU A 220 49.12 80.95 -63.25
CA GLU A 220 48.75 81.43 -64.59
C GLU A 220 49.35 82.81 -64.86
N LYS A 221 49.13 83.78 -63.96
CA LYS A 221 49.71 85.14 -64.06
C LYS A 221 51.23 85.16 -63.98
N THR A 222 51.85 84.28 -63.20
CA THR A 222 53.31 84.12 -63.22
C THR A 222 53.77 83.60 -64.59
N THR A 223 53.09 82.61 -65.19
CA THR A 223 53.44 82.12 -66.53
C THR A 223 53.15 83.12 -67.64
N GLU A 224 52.12 83.98 -67.50
CA GLU A 224 51.88 85.13 -68.38
C GLU A 224 53.02 86.15 -68.27
N LEU A 225 53.43 86.50 -67.04
CA LEU A 225 54.55 87.42 -66.79
C LEU A 225 55.90 86.83 -67.23
N GLU A 226 56.11 85.53 -67.08
CA GLU A 226 57.27 84.81 -67.62
C GLU A 226 57.26 84.82 -69.15
N GLY A 227 56.09 84.63 -69.77
CA GLY A 227 55.90 84.75 -71.23
C GLY A 227 56.18 86.16 -71.76
N VAL A 228 55.74 87.20 -71.03
CA VAL A 228 56.09 88.60 -71.31
C VAL A 228 57.58 88.85 -71.07
N LEU A 229 58.18 88.27 -70.04
CA LEU A 229 59.63 88.36 -69.81
C LEU A 229 60.46 87.60 -70.86
N THR A 230 59.97 86.51 -71.44
CA THR A 230 60.60 85.90 -72.62
C THR A 230 60.44 86.79 -73.84
N ALA A 231 59.24 87.30 -74.16
CA ALA A 231 59.04 88.22 -75.27
C ALA A 231 59.90 89.50 -75.15
N LEU A 232 60.09 90.03 -73.93
CA LEU A 232 61.00 91.15 -73.67
C LEU A 232 62.49 90.77 -73.77
N ARG A 233 62.88 89.55 -73.40
CA ARG A 233 64.24 89.03 -73.63
C ARG A 233 64.51 88.81 -75.12
N ASP A 234 63.52 88.33 -75.85
CA ASP A 234 63.59 88.04 -77.28
C ASP A 234 63.65 89.35 -78.07
N HIS A 235 62.82 90.35 -77.76
CA HIS A 235 63.00 91.71 -78.30
C HIS A 235 64.32 92.36 -77.87
N LEU A 236 64.85 92.11 -76.67
CA LEU A 236 66.19 92.58 -76.28
C LEU A 236 67.33 91.83 -77.00
N ALA A 237 67.11 90.60 -77.45
CA ALA A 237 68.05 89.86 -78.30
C ALA A 237 67.95 90.32 -79.76
N GLU A 238 66.74 90.57 -80.24
CA GLU A 238 66.44 91.14 -81.56
C GLU A 238 67.06 92.53 -81.69
N VAL A 239 66.79 93.46 -80.76
CA VAL A 239 67.41 94.81 -80.74
C VAL A 239 68.93 94.76 -80.61
N LYS A 240 69.50 93.74 -79.96
CA LYS A 240 70.96 93.51 -79.96
C LYS A 240 71.47 93.01 -81.30
N ALA A 241 70.82 92.04 -81.92
CA ALA A 241 71.18 91.58 -83.27
C ALA A 241 71.05 92.71 -84.31
N ASP A 242 70.02 93.55 -84.18
CA ASP A 242 69.79 94.76 -84.98
C ASP A 242 70.89 95.80 -84.75
N ALA A 243 71.38 95.95 -83.51
CA ALA A 243 72.51 96.81 -83.17
C ALA A 243 73.84 96.24 -83.69
N GLU A 244 74.06 94.93 -83.58
CA GLU A 244 75.23 94.21 -84.09
C GLU A 244 75.29 94.21 -85.62
N GLU A 245 74.16 94.14 -86.32
CA GLU A 245 74.11 94.34 -87.77
C GLU A 245 74.46 95.79 -88.14
N LYS A 246 73.99 96.77 -87.36
CA LYS A 246 74.28 98.20 -87.58
C LYS A 246 75.75 98.55 -87.27
N THR A 247 76.34 98.02 -86.20
CA THR A 247 77.78 98.18 -85.95
C THR A 247 78.61 97.45 -86.98
N ARG A 248 78.24 96.22 -87.40
CA ARG A 248 78.94 95.50 -88.46
C ARG A 248 78.89 96.24 -89.80
N ARG A 249 77.73 96.79 -90.20
CA ARG A 249 77.62 97.65 -91.40
C ARG A 249 78.48 98.91 -91.28
N ALA A 250 78.60 99.49 -90.08
CA ALA A 250 79.49 100.61 -89.82
C ALA A 250 80.98 100.21 -89.89
N GLU A 251 81.37 99.04 -89.37
CA GLU A 251 82.75 98.52 -89.46
C GLU A 251 83.16 98.13 -90.88
N GLU A 252 82.24 97.59 -91.67
CA GLU A 252 82.48 97.32 -93.10
C GLU A 252 82.65 98.64 -93.88
N ALA A 253 81.89 99.69 -93.52
CA ALA A 253 82.05 101.03 -94.09
C ALA A 253 83.36 101.74 -93.65
N THR A 254 83.76 101.67 -92.37
CA THR A 254 85.02 102.28 -91.92
C THR A 254 86.23 101.57 -92.50
N ARG A 255 86.24 100.23 -92.59
CA ARG A 255 87.32 99.48 -93.25
C ARG A 255 87.45 99.77 -94.75
N ALA A 256 86.37 100.19 -95.42
CA ALA A 256 86.44 100.72 -96.78
C ALA A 256 87.06 102.13 -96.81
N ALA A 257 86.62 103.02 -95.91
CA ALA A 257 87.13 104.39 -95.80
C ALA A 257 88.62 104.45 -95.42
N GLU A 258 89.09 103.59 -94.51
CA GLU A 258 90.50 103.56 -94.06
C GLU A 258 91.48 103.17 -95.17
N LYS A 259 91.08 102.27 -96.08
CA LYS A 259 91.90 101.91 -97.25
C LYS A 259 92.04 103.09 -98.22
N ALA A 260 90.96 103.80 -98.50
CA ALA A 260 91.00 105.03 -99.30
C ALA A 260 91.80 106.16 -98.62
N ALA A 261 91.73 106.27 -97.28
CA ALA A 261 92.46 107.26 -96.51
C ALA A 261 93.97 106.99 -96.42
N ALA A 262 94.43 105.76 -96.64
CA ALA A 262 95.84 105.41 -96.65
C ALA A 262 96.56 105.97 -97.89
N GLU A 263 95.97 105.85 -99.08
CA GLU A 263 96.54 106.35 -100.34
C GLU A 263 96.59 107.89 -100.39
N ALA A 264 95.64 108.57 -99.73
CA ALA A 264 95.62 110.03 -99.62
C ALA A 264 96.70 110.60 -98.67
N LYS A 265 97.11 109.86 -97.63
CA LYS A 265 97.97 110.36 -96.54
C LYS A 265 99.45 110.58 -96.89
N GLN A 266 99.90 110.24 -98.11
CA GLN A 266 101.26 110.57 -98.59
C GLN A 266 101.40 111.99 -99.16
N LYS A 267 100.34 112.82 -99.22
CA LYS A 267 100.38 114.18 -99.78
C LYS A 267 99.91 115.23 -98.76
N TYR A 268 100.87 115.83 -98.06
CA TYR A 268 100.70 116.89 -97.04
C TYR A 268 99.93 116.43 -95.77
N GLN A 269 100.47 116.49 -94.55
CA GLN A 269 101.74 117.03 -94.03
C GLN A 269 101.87 118.57 -93.99
N THR A 270 100.90 119.28 -93.40
CA THR A 270 101.11 120.58 -92.72
C THR A 270 99.94 120.92 -91.76
N ALA A 271 100.26 121.36 -90.53
CA ALA A 271 99.41 122.13 -89.58
C ALA A 271 98.06 121.52 -89.08
N ALA A 272 97.49 121.92 -87.93
CA ALA A 272 98.07 122.42 -86.67
C ALA A 272 97.07 122.31 -85.48
N LEU A 273 97.62 122.05 -84.29
CA LEU A 273 97.26 122.48 -82.92
C LEU A 273 95.90 123.20 -82.59
N ALA A 274 95.33 122.79 -81.44
CA ALA A 274 94.81 123.61 -80.31
C ALA A 274 93.29 123.96 -80.11
N LEU A 275 92.73 123.38 -79.02
CA LEU A 275 91.96 124.06 -77.92
C LEU A 275 90.44 124.42 -78.11
N PRO A 276 89.65 124.92 -77.09
CA PRO A 276 88.44 124.17 -76.63
C PRO A 276 86.97 124.75 -76.74
N PRO A 277 86.27 125.31 -75.71
CA PRO A 277 84.92 124.85 -75.27
C PRO A 277 83.86 126.01 -75.20
N PRO A 278 82.94 126.19 -74.20
CA PRO A 278 81.98 125.33 -73.45
C PRO A 278 80.48 125.82 -73.48
N GLY A 279 79.55 125.05 -72.85
CA GLY A 279 78.30 125.56 -72.21
C GLY A 279 76.96 125.34 -72.97
N GLY A 280 75.77 125.23 -72.32
CA GLY A 280 75.44 125.11 -70.87
C GLY A 280 73.92 125.28 -70.55
N VAL A 281 73.51 125.06 -69.27
CA VAL A 281 72.23 125.45 -68.57
C VAL A 281 70.87 124.89 -69.12
N VAL A 282 69.72 124.69 -68.42
CA VAL A 282 69.09 124.94 -67.08
C VAL A 282 68.21 123.68 -66.74
N SER A 283 68.10 123.04 -65.55
CA SER A 283 67.42 123.37 -64.25
C SER A 283 65.89 123.68 -64.29
N PRO A 284 65.08 123.57 -63.19
CA PRO A 284 65.20 122.78 -61.92
C PRO A 284 63.87 122.17 -61.33
N GLY A 285 63.95 121.45 -60.19
CA GLY A 285 62.88 121.30 -59.16
C GLY A 285 61.97 120.05 -59.16
N GLN A 286 61.35 119.58 -58.05
CA GLN A 286 61.61 119.82 -56.61
C GLN A 286 60.83 118.80 -55.70
N GLU A 287 61.47 118.25 -54.64
CA GLU A 287 60.96 117.97 -53.25
C GLU A 287 59.64 117.19 -52.93
N ASN A 288 59.40 116.55 -51.76
CA ASN A 288 60.18 116.11 -50.57
C ASN A 288 59.34 115.16 -49.64
N ILE A 289 60.03 114.60 -48.62
CA ILE A 289 59.65 114.01 -47.31
C ILE A 289 59.53 112.47 -47.34
N GLY A 290 60.20 111.65 -46.51
CA GLY A 290 60.91 111.87 -45.22
C GLY A 290 60.26 110.98 -44.14
N GLY A 291 60.96 110.25 -43.26
CA GLY A 291 62.41 110.07 -43.06
C GLY A 291 62.72 108.82 -42.21
N MET A 292 63.92 108.73 -41.63
CA MET A 292 64.45 107.57 -40.88
C MET A 292 65.01 108.02 -39.52
N VAL A 293 65.04 107.14 -38.49
CA VAL A 293 66.14 106.95 -37.50
C VAL A 293 65.74 105.94 -36.39
N ALA A 294 66.75 105.26 -35.82
CA ALA A 294 66.68 104.18 -34.83
C ALA A 294 66.35 104.61 -33.39
N VAL A 295 66.32 103.65 -32.44
CA VAL A 295 67.02 103.77 -31.14
C VAL A 295 67.13 102.42 -30.36
N VAL A 296 68.38 102.02 -30.08
CA VAL A 296 68.92 101.32 -28.88
C VAL A 296 68.52 99.86 -28.53
N GLN A 297 69.48 99.17 -27.87
CA GLN A 297 69.50 97.77 -27.40
C GLN A 297 69.10 97.67 -25.91
N VAL A 298 69.20 96.48 -25.29
CA VAL A 298 69.99 96.21 -24.04
C VAL A 298 69.83 94.74 -23.57
N ALA A 299 70.85 94.20 -22.90
CA ALA A 299 70.93 92.88 -22.25
C ALA A 299 71.35 93.10 -20.75
N PRO A 300 71.78 92.13 -19.90
CA PRO A 300 71.99 90.68 -20.07
C PRO A 300 71.56 89.78 -18.86
N ALA A 301 71.84 88.48 -18.99
CA ALA A 301 72.25 87.47 -17.99
C ALA A 301 71.82 87.52 -16.50
N ALA A 302 71.27 86.39 -16.01
CA ALA A 302 71.64 85.73 -14.74
C ALA A 302 71.19 84.25 -14.68
N THR A 303 71.87 83.44 -13.86
CA THR A 303 71.56 82.04 -13.41
C THR A 303 71.75 82.00 -11.87
N PRO A 304 71.80 80.87 -11.09
CA PRO A 304 71.64 79.43 -11.37
C PRO A 304 70.84 78.62 -10.28
N THR A 305 70.88 77.27 -10.33
CA THR A 305 70.65 76.28 -9.21
C THR A 305 69.26 76.22 -8.51
N LEU A 306 68.82 75.16 -7.78
CA LEU A 306 69.01 73.68 -7.80
C LEU A 306 67.80 73.02 -7.05
N SER A 307 67.80 71.68 -6.94
CA SER A 307 66.94 70.78 -6.12
C SER A 307 66.56 71.28 -4.70
N ASP A 308 65.52 70.79 -4.00
CA ASP A 308 65.05 69.39 -3.80
C ASP A 308 63.70 69.34 -3.03
N VAL A 309 63.24 68.12 -2.64
CA VAL A 309 62.77 67.69 -1.29
C VAL A 309 61.48 66.83 -1.29
N GLY A 310 61.61 65.60 -0.76
CA GLY A 310 60.50 64.68 -0.44
C GLY A 310 60.95 63.22 -0.21
N VAL A 311 61.95 62.93 0.65
CA VAL A 311 61.77 62.54 2.09
C VAL A 311 61.00 61.20 2.24
N ALA A 312 61.49 60.11 2.85
CA ALA A 312 62.78 59.71 3.49
C ALA A 312 62.80 58.16 3.66
N ALA A 313 63.70 57.41 4.35
CA ALA A 313 64.96 57.64 5.11
C ALA A 313 65.72 56.27 5.28
N ALA A 314 66.99 56.31 5.72
CA ALA A 314 67.81 55.21 6.29
C ALA A 314 68.17 54.01 5.36
N SER A 315 69.23 53.19 5.52
CA SER A 315 70.49 53.13 6.31
C SER A 315 70.67 51.75 6.98
N GLY A 316 71.83 51.08 6.77
CA GLY A 316 72.39 50.14 7.75
C GLY A 316 72.62 48.67 7.35
N ARG A 317 73.90 48.30 7.20
CA ARG A 317 74.58 47.04 7.61
C ARG A 317 73.97 45.66 7.26
N ALA A 318 74.72 44.94 6.40
CA ALA A 318 75.47 43.70 6.68
C ALA A 318 74.81 42.42 7.28
N ALA A 319 75.34 41.27 6.81
CA ALA A 319 75.00 39.88 7.13
C ALA A 319 73.62 39.40 6.61
N GLY A 320 73.45 38.14 6.18
CA GLY A 320 74.44 37.07 5.98
C GLY A 320 73.78 35.68 6.06
N ALA A 321 74.38 34.66 5.41
CA ALA A 321 73.88 33.26 5.35
C ALA A 321 72.51 33.11 4.61
N LEU A 322 71.95 31.95 4.22
CA LEU A 322 72.39 30.57 3.83
C LEU A 322 71.22 29.99 2.97
N LEU A 323 71.26 28.94 2.15
CA LEU A 323 72.28 27.98 1.66
C LEU A 323 71.81 27.45 0.26
N SER A 324 72.61 26.60 -0.39
CA SER A 324 72.28 25.64 -1.47
C SER A 324 70.82 25.48 -1.94
N ILE A 325 70.58 25.71 -3.24
CA ILE A 325 69.70 24.85 -4.05
C ILE A 325 70.59 23.78 -4.69
N GLN A 326 70.34 22.50 -4.39
CA GLN A 326 71.06 21.39 -5.00
C GLN A 326 70.44 21.03 -6.36
N HIS A 327 71.27 20.90 -7.39
CA HIS A 327 70.86 20.24 -8.64
C HIS A 327 71.04 18.71 -8.51
N PRO A 328 70.12 17.88 -9.03
CA PRO A 328 70.21 16.43 -8.87
C PRO A 328 71.24 15.80 -9.84
N ASP A 329 72.38 15.36 -9.30
CA ASP A 329 73.49 14.75 -10.04
C ASP A 329 73.11 13.53 -10.91
N ALA A 330 71.96 12.89 -10.65
CA ALA A 330 71.46 11.77 -11.45
C ALA A 330 71.31 12.11 -12.94
N ALA A 331 70.92 13.34 -13.29
CA ALA A 331 70.80 13.78 -14.68
C ALA A 331 72.16 14.07 -15.36
N ALA A 332 73.21 14.36 -14.58
CA ALA A 332 74.56 14.59 -15.08
C ALA A 332 75.33 13.29 -15.36
N ALA A 333 74.88 12.15 -14.82
CA ALA A 333 75.56 10.86 -14.94
C ALA A 333 75.38 10.22 -16.32
N SER A 334 74.18 10.27 -16.91
CA SER A 334 73.92 9.87 -18.31
C SER A 334 74.69 10.75 -19.29
N LEU A 335 74.76 12.05 -19.00
CA LEU A 335 75.40 13.10 -19.80
C LEU A 335 76.92 12.91 -20.03
N ARG A 336 77.58 12.03 -19.26
CA ARG A 336 79.02 11.73 -19.39
C ARG A 336 79.35 10.47 -20.19
N ARG A 337 78.35 9.72 -20.66
CA ARG A 337 78.54 8.55 -21.56
C ARG A 337 78.42 8.89 -23.05
N GLU A 338 78.15 10.16 -23.32
CA GLU A 338 77.71 10.68 -24.61
C GLU A 338 78.61 11.90 -24.88
N ASN A 339 79.53 11.80 -25.87
CA ASN A 339 80.54 12.84 -26.14
C ASN A 339 79.96 14.04 -26.89
N LEU A 340 78.87 14.60 -26.38
CA LEU A 340 78.18 15.73 -26.97
C LEU A 340 78.96 17.03 -26.77
N SER A 341 78.94 17.87 -27.80
CA SER A 341 79.34 19.27 -27.71
C SER A 341 78.52 19.99 -26.63
N MET A 342 79.12 20.99 -25.99
CA MET A 342 78.42 21.88 -25.06
C MET A 342 77.11 22.44 -25.66
N THR A 343 77.08 22.71 -26.97
CA THR A 343 75.88 23.15 -27.70
C THR A 343 74.80 22.07 -27.77
N GLU A 344 75.19 20.80 -27.97
CA GLU A 344 74.25 19.66 -28.07
C GLU A 344 73.71 19.26 -26.69
N LEU A 345 74.48 19.50 -25.63
CA LEU A 345 73.98 19.41 -24.25
C LEU A 345 72.92 20.47 -23.96
N TYR A 346 73.12 21.70 -24.45
CA TYR A 346 72.10 22.76 -24.35
C TYR A 346 70.87 22.47 -25.21
N THR A 347 71.00 21.88 -26.42
CA THR A 347 69.80 21.49 -27.21
C THR A 347 69.04 20.35 -26.54
N LYS A 348 69.70 19.27 -26.11
CA LYS A 348 69.02 18.18 -25.37
C LYS A 348 68.37 18.66 -24.07
N TYR A 349 69.00 19.61 -23.35
CA TYR A 349 68.38 20.22 -22.17
C TYR A 349 67.17 21.09 -22.54
N ALA A 350 67.23 21.88 -23.62
CA ALA A 350 66.10 22.67 -24.10
C ALA A 350 64.94 21.77 -24.57
N GLU A 351 65.23 20.70 -25.33
CA GLU A 351 64.28 19.68 -25.77
C GLU A 351 63.60 18.97 -24.60
N ALA A 352 64.38 18.57 -23.57
CA ALA A 352 63.85 17.96 -22.35
C ALA A 352 62.99 18.94 -21.53
N ALA A 353 63.40 20.22 -21.46
CA ALA A 353 62.61 21.27 -20.82
C ALA A 353 61.30 21.55 -21.59
N ASP A 354 61.32 21.51 -22.92
CA ASP A 354 60.12 21.64 -23.75
C ASP A 354 59.22 20.41 -23.70
N ALA A 355 59.77 19.20 -23.62
CA ALA A 355 59.02 17.98 -23.36
C ALA A 355 58.32 18.04 -22.00
N TRP A 356 59.03 18.46 -20.94
CA TRP A 356 58.45 18.68 -19.61
C TRP A 356 57.38 19.79 -19.60
N ARG A 357 57.60 20.91 -20.31
CA ARG A 357 56.58 21.96 -20.49
C ARG A 357 55.32 21.42 -21.18
N LYS A 358 55.46 20.59 -22.21
CA LYS A 358 54.36 19.92 -22.91
C LYS A 358 53.61 18.96 -21.99
N GLU A 359 54.31 18.05 -21.30
CA GLU A 359 53.69 17.17 -20.30
C GLU A 359 52.97 17.96 -19.21
N CYS A 360 53.54 19.05 -18.69
CA CYS A 360 52.87 19.88 -17.70
C CYS A 360 51.69 20.69 -18.27
N ALA A 361 51.65 20.97 -19.58
CA ALA A 361 50.48 21.55 -20.23
C ALA A 361 49.38 20.49 -20.44
N GLU A 362 49.75 19.27 -20.85
CA GLU A 362 48.84 18.14 -21.03
C GLU A 362 48.25 17.67 -19.70
N ARG A 363 49.06 17.53 -18.64
CA ARG A 363 48.56 17.22 -17.29
C ARG A 363 47.60 18.31 -16.78
N ARG A 364 47.88 19.59 -17.00
CA ARG A 364 46.94 20.68 -16.66
C ARG A 364 45.65 20.62 -17.49
N ARG A 365 45.72 20.28 -18.78
CA ARG A 365 44.56 20.10 -19.65
C ARG A 365 43.70 18.91 -19.21
N LEU A 366 44.33 17.77 -18.89
CA LEU A 366 43.65 16.58 -18.41
C LEU A 366 43.01 16.82 -17.04
N GLN A 367 43.73 17.48 -16.12
CA GLN A 367 43.17 17.91 -14.84
C GLN A 367 41.95 18.80 -15.03
N ALA A 368 42.04 19.85 -15.87
CA ALA A 368 40.90 20.73 -16.16
C ALA A 368 39.70 19.98 -16.79
N THR A 369 39.92 18.93 -17.59
CA THR A 369 38.81 18.08 -18.07
C THR A 369 38.21 17.18 -16.99
N ILE A 370 39.03 16.70 -16.04
CA ILE A 370 38.56 15.91 -14.89
C ILE A 370 37.78 16.81 -13.92
N ASP A 371 38.32 17.98 -13.59
CA ASP A 371 37.67 19.00 -12.75
C ASP A 371 36.33 19.44 -13.37
N GLY A 372 36.28 19.59 -14.70
CA GLY A 372 35.04 19.86 -15.44
C GLY A 372 34.01 18.72 -15.35
N MET A 373 34.45 17.46 -15.49
CA MET A 373 33.58 16.29 -15.29
C MET A 373 33.07 16.17 -13.84
N ILE A 374 33.91 16.49 -12.86
CA ILE A 374 33.53 16.52 -11.45
C ILE A 374 32.47 17.60 -11.22
N ALA A 375 32.70 18.84 -11.69
CA ALA A 375 31.72 19.92 -11.58
C ALA A 375 30.39 19.59 -12.28
N GLU A 376 30.42 18.92 -13.44
CA GLU A 376 29.22 18.41 -14.12
C GLU A 376 28.48 17.31 -13.33
N LEU A 377 29.20 16.47 -12.59
CA LEU A 377 28.60 15.45 -11.71
C LEU A 377 28.04 16.07 -10.42
N GLU A 378 28.76 17.02 -9.82
CA GLU A 378 28.33 17.79 -8.65
C GLU A 378 27.10 18.65 -8.95
N GLN A 379 26.96 19.20 -10.16
CA GLN A 379 25.75 19.90 -10.60
C GLN A 379 24.56 18.95 -10.87
N ARG A 380 24.82 17.71 -11.31
CA ARG A 380 23.75 16.71 -11.54
C ARG A 380 23.33 15.97 -10.26
N ALA A 381 24.20 15.91 -9.24
CA ALA A 381 23.91 15.27 -7.96
C ALA A 381 22.67 15.84 -7.23
N PRO A 382 22.48 17.16 -7.04
CA PRO A 382 21.28 17.71 -6.41
C PRO A 382 20.04 17.45 -7.25
N LEU A 383 20.09 17.61 -8.57
CA LEU A 383 18.95 17.33 -9.46
C LEU A 383 18.48 15.87 -9.36
N LEU A 384 19.40 14.92 -9.24
CA LEU A 384 19.07 13.51 -9.02
C LEU A 384 18.53 13.24 -7.59
N ALA A 385 18.94 14.02 -6.59
CA ALA A 385 18.39 13.93 -5.23
C ALA A 385 16.99 14.54 -5.13
N GLU A 386 16.75 15.69 -5.77
CA GLU A 386 15.44 16.34 -5.89
C GLU A 386 14.44 15.45 -6.62
N GLN A 387 14.83 14.89 -7.78
CA GLN A 387 14.01 13.91 -8.51
C GLN A 387 13.69 12.68 -7.66
N ARG A 388 14.65 12.12 -6.91
CA ARG A 388 14.39 10.99 -6.00
C ARG A 388 13.40 11.37 -4.90
N ALA A 389 13.56 12.53 -4.26
CA ALA A 389 12.62 13.01 -3.25
C ALA A 389 11.23 13.30 -3.83
N GLU A 390 11.12 13.69 -5.10
CA GLU A 390 9.84 13.83 -5.82
C GLU A 390 9.21 12.47 -6.14
N TYR A 391 9.98 11.50 -6.63
CA TYR A 391 9.50 10.12 -6.83
C TYR A 391 9.07 9.46 -5.52
N GLU A 392 9.80 9.66 -4.42
CA GLU A 392 9.43 9.19 -3.08
C GLU A 392 8.14 9.86 -2.58
N ARG A 393 8.00 11.18 -2.73
CA ARG A 393 6.74 11.90 -2.44
C ARG A 393 5.56 11.35 -3.28
N ALA A 394 5.77 11.10 -4.57
CA ALA A 394 4.74 10.55 -5.46
C ALA A 394 4.37 9.10 -5.09
N VAL A 395 5.36 8.25 -4.78
CA VAL A 395 5.14 6.86 -4.32
C VAL A 395 4.38 6.84 -3.00
N ASN A 396 4.71 7.72 -2.05
CA ASN A 396 4.00 7.84 -0.77
C ASN A 396 2.55 8.31 -0.98
N ALA A 397 2.32 9.32 -1.82
CA ALA A 397 0.98 9.77 -2.16
C ALA A 397 0.15 8.67 -2.86
N HIS A 398 0.76 7.88 -3.74
CA HIS A 398 0.11 6.71 -4.35
C HIS A 398 -0.15 5.59 -3.34
N ALA A 399 0.70 5.40 -2.34
CA ALA A 399 0.48 4.44 -1.26
C ALA A 399 -0.70 4.88 -0.36
N GLU A 400 -0.77 6.15 0.05
CA GLU A 400 -1.92 6.71 0.77
C GLU A 400 -3.23 6.54 -0.01
N MET A 401 -3.23 6.90 -1.30
CA MET A 401 -4.43 6.77 -2.15
C MET A 401 -4.82 5.31 -2.39
N ARG A 402 -3.86 4.37 -2.38
CA ARG A 402 -4.15 2.93 -2.36
C ARG A 402 -4.77 2.49 -1.05
N VAL A 403 -4.25 2.91 0.10
CA VAL A 403 -4.83 2.58 1.41
C VAL A 403 -6.27 3.09 1.49
N ARG A 404 -6.55 4.34 1.12
CA ARG A 404 -7.92 4.91 1.07
C ARG A 404 -8.86 4.15 0.11
N LEU A 405 -8.33 3.66 -1.01
CA LEU A 405 -9.10 2.82 -1.94
C LEU A 405 -9.36 1.43 -1.34
N GLU A 406 -8.36 0.81 -0.71
CA GLU A 406 -8.48 -0.49 -0.06
C GLU A 406 -9.49 -0.41 1.10
N GLU A 407 -9.39 0.61 1.97
CA GLU A 407 -10.37 0.97 3.02
C GLU A 407 -11.79 1.12 2.47
N SER A 408 -12.01 2.01 1.49
CA SER A 408 -13.35 2.22 0.92
C SER A 408 -13.93 0.96 0.26
N THR A 409 -13.08 0.09 -0.32
CA THR A 409 -13.57 -1.21 -0.82
C THR A 409 -13.92 -2.19 0.31
N VAL A 410 -13.30 -2.10 1.48
CA VAL A 410 -13.69 -2.88 2.68
C VAL A 410 -15.00 -2.35 3.25
N GLU A 411 -15.19 -1.04 3.32
CA GLU A 411 -16.47 -0.42 3.72
C GLU A 411 -17.62 -0.81 2.77
N LEU A 412 -17.39 -0.76 1.45
CA LEU A 412 -18.37 -1.21 0.46
C LEU A 412 -18.73 -2.69 0.65
N ARG A 413 -17.75 -3.57 0.89
CA ARG A 413 -18.02 -4.99 1.18
C ARG A 413 -18.80 -5.18 2.48
N ARG A 414 -18.52 -4.39 3.54
CA ARG A 414 -19.28 -4.40 4.80
C ARG A 414 -20.74 -4.00 4.56
N LEU A 415 -20.96 -2.89 3.86
CA LEU A 415 -22.29 -2.39 3.51
C LEU A 415 -23.04 -3.38 2.60
N GLU A 416 -22.38 -4.05 1.66
CA GLU A 416 -22.97 -5.16 0.90
C GLU A 416 -23.39 -6.33 1.79
N THR A 417 -22.59 -6.73 2.78
CA THR A 417 -22.95 -7.82 3.70
C THR A 417 -24.12 -7.44 4.60
N GLU A 418 -24.18 -6.20 5.08
CA GLU A 418 -25.30 -5.66 5.88
C GLU A 418 -26.58 -5.52 5.03
N GLN A 419 -26.45 -5.07 3.78
CA GLN A 419 -27.57 -5.06 2.83
C GLN A 419 -28.09 -6.48 2.55
N ARG A 420 -27.19 -7.48 2.47
CA ARG A 420 -27.56 -8.89 2.29
C ARG A 420 -28.26 -9.46 3.53
N SER A 421 -27.79 -9.18 4.75
CA SER A 421 -28.44 -9.65 5.99
C SER A 421 -29.84 -9.03 6.14
N ILE A 422 -29.95 -7.71 6.01
CA ILE A 422 -31.23 -6.97 6.04
C ILE A 422 -32.17 -7.48 4.94
N ALA A 423 -31.67 -7.84 3.76
CA ALA A 423 -32.48 -8.46 2.71
C ALA A 423 -32.96 -9.88 3.07
N THR A 424 -32.16 -10.69 3.78
CA THR A 424 -32.61 -11.99 4.30
C THR A 424 -33.59 -11.87 5.46
N GLU A 425 -33.38 -10.95 6.39
CA GLU A 425 -34.29 -10.62 7.50
C GLU A 425 -35.63 -10.13 6.95
N LYS A 426 -35.63 -9.19 6.00
CA LYS A 426 -36.86 -8.72 5.32
C LYS A 426 -37.60 -9.86 4.62
N ARG A 427 -36.89 -10.81 4.00
CA ARG A 427 -37.49 -12.02 3.40
C ARG A 427 -38.06 -12.96 4.45
N HIS A 428 -37.40 -13.12 5.60
CA HIS A 428 -37.89 -13.91 6.71
C HIS A 428 -39.17 -13.29 7.31
N HIS A 429 -39.14 -12.01 7.68
CA HIS A 429 -40.31 -11.31 8.19
C HIS A 429 -41.48 -11.30 7.18
N ALA A 430 -41.22 -11.15 5.88
CA ALA A 430 -42.26 -11.25 4.85
C ALA A 430 -42.87 -12.67 4.73
N ARG A 431 -42.15 -13.74 5.08
CA ARG A 431 -42.72 -15.10 5.21
C ARG A 431 -43.54 -15.24 6.49
N VAL A 432 -43.04 -14.71 7.62
CA VAL A 432 -43.75 -14.76 8.92
C VAL A 432 -45.06 -13.98 8.87
N VAL A 433 -45.06 -12.76 8.30
CA VAL A 433 -46.28 -11.96 8.10
C VAL A 433 -47.31 -12.73 7.27
N LYS A 434 -46.92 -13.32 6.13
CA LYS A 434 -47.82 -14.16 5.32
C LYS A 434 -48.34 -15.39 6.06
N GLY A 435 -47.53 -15.99 6.93
CA GLY A 435 -47.95 -17.09 7.80
C GLY A 435 -49.01 -16.66 8.83
N LEU A 436 -48.82 -15.50 9.45
CA LEU A 436 -49.77 -14.91 10.41
C LEU A 436 -51.06 -14.43 9.71
N GLU A 437 -50.95 -13.85 8.51
CA GLU A 437 -52.09 -13.51 7.66
C GLU A 437 -52.92 -14.77 7.36
N ALA A 438 -52.30 -15.86 6.91
CA ALA A 438 -52.98 -17.13 6.66
C ALA A 438 -53.62 -17.71 7.93
N GLN A 439 -52.89 -17.77 9.06
CA GLN A 439 -53.44 -18.22 10.34
C GLN A 439 -54.64 -17.37 10.80
N SER A 440 -54.60 -16.04 10.60
CA SER A 440 -55.72 -15.16 10.95
C SER A 440 -56.94 -15.34 10.03
N ALA A 441 -56.72 -15.61 8.74
CA ALA A 441 -57.79 -15.95 7.79
C ALA A 441 -58.44 -17.31 8.12
N ASP A 442 -57.64 -18.27 8.58
CA ASP A 442 -58.12 -19.62 8.88
C ASP A 442 -58.82 -19.65 10.26
N LEU A 443 -58.30 -18.95 11.27
CA LEU A 443 -58.99 -18.74 12.56
C LEU A 443 -60.29 -17.96 12.41
N SER A 444 -60.32 -16.89 11.60
CA SER A 444 -61.57 -16.13 11.37
C SER A 444 -62.60 -16.94 10.57
N ARG A 445 -62.17 -17.85 9.70
CA ARG A 445 -63.05 -18.84 9.05
C ARG A 445 -63.59 -19.88 10.04
N GLN A 446 -62.75 -20.45 10.92
CA GLN A 446 -63.20 -21.36 11.99
C GLN A 446 -64.23 -20.68 12.90
N VAL A 447 -63.97 -19.44 13.33
CA VAL A 447 -64.92 -18.63 14.12
C VAL A 447 -66.22 -18.37 13.32
N SER A 448 -66.13 -18.10 12.02
CA SER A 448 -67.32 -17.90 11.17
C SER A 448 -68.18 -19.17 11.01
N LEU A 449 -67.54 -20.34 10.90
CA LEU A 449 -68.23 -21.64 10.85
C LEU A 449 -68.90 -21.96 12.19
N LEU A 450 -68.19 -21.81 13.31
CA LEU A 450 -68.74 -22.00 14.66
C LEU A 450 -69.87 -20.99 14.97
N LEU A 451 -69.79 -19.75 14.49
CA LEU A 451 -70.87 -18.78 14.62
C LEU A 451 -72.08 -19.14 13.74
N ALA A 452 -71.88 -19.67 12.55
CA ALA A 452 -72.97 -20.17 11.70
C ALA A 452 -73.67 -21.37 12.37
N GLU A 453 -72.92 -22.32 12.92
CA GLU A 453 -73.45 -23.47 13.66
C GLU A 453 -74.20 -23.04 14.94
N VAL A 454 -73.64 -22.13 15.75
CA VAL A 454 -74.34 -21.55 16.91
C VAL A 454 -75.60 -20.80 16.49
N GLN A 455 -75.62 -20.21 15.29
CA GLN A 455 -76.81 -19.55 14.72
C GLN A 455 -77.83 -20.54 14.16
N GLU A 456 -77.43 -21.72 13.67
CA GLU A 456 -78.35 -22.80 13.28
C GLU A 456 -78.93 -23.52 14.52
N LEU A 457 -78.12 -23.75 15.56
CA LEU A 457 -78.56 -24.31 16.85
C LEU A 457 -79.49 -23.37 17.63
N LYS A 458 -79.28 -22.04 17.53
CA LYS A 458 -80.27 -21.04 17.99
C LYS A 458 -81.43 -20.88 17.00
N GLY A 459 -81.21 -21.17 15.73
CA GLY A 459 -82.14 -21.03 14.60
C GLY A 459 -83.14 -22.18 14.46
N GLY A 460 -83.51 -22.84 15.57
CA GLY A 460 -84.49 -23.92 15.63
C GLY A 460 -85.92 -23.48 15.31
N GLY A 461 -86.17 -23.05 14.06
CA GLY A 461 -87.46 -22.54 13.61
C GLY A 461 -87.42 -21.55 12.44
N GLY A 462 -86.57 -21.73 11.41
CA GLY A 462 -86.57 -20.84 10.24
C GLY A 462 -85.66 -21.30 9.09
N GLY A 463 -86.19 -22.11 8.17
CA GLY A 463 -85.43 -22.78 7.11
C GLY A 463 -84.88 -21.87 6.00
N GLY A 464 -83.81 -21.12 6.29
CA GLY A 464 -83.09 -20.28 5.31
C GLY A 464 -81.55 -20.25 5.43
N GLY A 465 -80.96 -20.81 6.49
CA GLY A 465 -79.52 -20.66 6.78
C GLY A 465 -78.54 -21.39 5.85
N ALA A 466 -78.87 -22.64 5.49
CA ALA A 466 -77.92 -23.59 4.87
C ALA A 466 -77.26 -23.12 3.56
N VAL A 467 -77.89 -22.20 2.81
CA VAL A 467 -77.33 -21.64 1.56
C VAL A 467 -76.10 -20.76 1.83
N GLY A 468 -76.04 -20.08 2.98
CA GLY A 468 -74.93 -19.18 3.33
C GLY A 468 -73.61 -19.91 3.57
N SER A 469 -73.65 -21.04 4.30
CA SER A 469 -72.46 -21.83 4.66
C SER A 469 -71.73 -22.35 3.40
N ALA A 470 -72.49 -22.90 2.44
CA ALA A 470 -71.92 -23.39 1.18
C ALA A 470 -71.36 -22.25 0.30
N ALA A 471 -72.05 -21.11 0.22
CA ALA A 471 -71.60 -19.96 -0.59
C ALA A 471 -70.30 -19.33 -0.07
N ILE A 472 -70.15 -19.20 1.25
CA ILE A 472 -68.93 -18.65 1.87
C ILE A 472 -67.74 -19.60 1.67
N ALA A 473 -67.94 -20.92 1.77
CA ALA A 473 -66.91 -21.91 1.50
C ALA A 473 -66.45 -21.88 0.02
N ALA A 474 -67.38 -21.75 -0.92
CA ALA A 474 -67.05 -21.65 -2.34
C ALA A 474 -66.24 -20.38 -2.68
N ALA A 475 -66.69 -19.21 -2.22
CA ALA A 475 -66.01 -17.94 -2.47
C ALA A 475 -64.59 -17.88 -1.87
N ALA A 476 -64.36 -18.56 -0.73
CA ALA A 476 -63.03 -18.68 -0.14
C ALA A 476 -62.07 -19.56 -0.96
N SER A 477 -62.59 -20.45 -1.81
CA SER A 477 -61.79 -21.40 -2.61
C SER A 477 -61.23 -20.80 -3.90
N GLU A 478 -61.79 -19.71 -4.44
CA GLU A 478 -61.25 -19.05 -5.63
C GLU A 478 -60.09 -18.09 -5.32
N LEU A 479 -60.03 -17.56 -4.08
CA LEU A 479 -59.06 -16.51 -3.72
C LEU A 479 -57.68 -17.06 -3.31
N ARG A 480 -57.59 -18.33 -2.90
CA ARG A 480 -56.33 -19.05 -2.67
C ARG A 480 -56.14 -20.07 -3.78
N GLY A 481 -54.99 -20.03 -4.45
CA GLY A 481 -54.67 -20.96 -5.54
C GLY A 481 -54.82 -22.42 -5.12
N ASP A 482 -55.36 -23.23 -6.02
CA ASP A 482 -55.93 -24.58 -5.83
C ASP A 482 -55.28 -25.40 -4.69
N SER A 483 -53.98 -25.70 -4.79
CA SER A 483 -53.24 -26.48 -3.77
C SER A 483 -53.34 -25.91 -2.34
N GLY A 484 -53.34 -24.58 -2.19
CA GLY A 484 -53.47 -23.90 -0.90
C GLY A 484 -54.89 -23.96 -0.34
N ALA A 485 -55.91 -23.80 -1.18
CA ALA A 485 -57.30 -23.96 -0.77
C ALA A 485 -57.62 -25.41 -0.37
N VAL A 486 -57.10 -26.39 -1.14
CA VAL A 486 -57.19 -27.82 -0.83
C VAL A 486 -56.48 -28.15 0.48
N ILE A 487 -55.29 -27.62 0.74
CA ILE A 487 -54.59 -27.84 2.02
C ILE A 487 -55.40 -27.31 3.21
N THR A 488 -55.87 -26.05 3.18
CA THR A 488 -56.68 -25.52 4.30
C THR A 488 -57.96 -26.36 4.50
N SER A 489 -58.71 -26.62 3.43
CA SER A 489 -59.98 -27.36 3.48
C SER A 489 -59.89 -28.84 3.84
N THR A 490 -58.72 -29.48 3.71
CA THR A 490 -58.53 -30.89 4.06
C THR A 490 -57.76 -31.11 5.36
N LEU A 491 -56.96 -30.16 5.82
CA LEU A 491 -56.16 -30.27 7.06
C LEU A 491 -56.61 -29.36 8.21
N VAL A 492 -57.27 -28.22 7.96
CA VAL A 492 -57.46 -27.14 8.97
C VAL A 492 -58.92 -26.93 9.37
N ASP A 493 -59.88 -27.23 8.50
CA ASP A 493 -61.32 -27.08 8.80
C ASP A 493 -61.94 -28.41 9.24
N PHE A 494 -62.40 -28.47 10.50
CA PHE A 494 -63.13 -29.59 11.07
C PHE A 494 -64.53 -29.14 11.50
N ARG A 495 -65.52 -30.03 11.42
CA ARG A 495 -66.87 -29.83 11.95
C ARG A 495 -67.08 -30.64 13.23
N ASP A 496 -66.50 -31.85 13.26
CA ASP A 496 -66.63 -32.79 14.37
C ASP A 496 -65.28 -33.11 15.04
N ILE A 497 -65.29 -33.48 16.32
CA ILE A 497 -64.08 -33.93 17.04
C ILE A 497 -63.47 -35.16 16.36
N SER A 498 -64.30 -36.03 15.79
CA SER A 498 -63.89 -37.19 15.01
C SER A 498 -63.16 -36.80 13.71
N GLU A 499 -63.65 -35.77 13.01
CA GLU A 499 -62.96 -35.24 11.82
C GLU A 499 -61.63 -34.60 12.20
N LEU A 500 -61.57 -33.85 13.30
CA LEU A 500 -60.32 -33.29 13.83
C LEU A 500 -59.30 -34.39 14.17
N GLN A 501 -59.73 -35.53 14.70
CA GLN A 501 -58.84 -36.68 14.95
C GLN A 501 -58.37 -37.36 13.65
N GLU A 502 -59.24 -37.49 12.65
CA GLU A 502 -58.87 -37.96 11.31
C GLU A 502 -57.87 -37.02 10.62
N GLN A 503 -58.08 -35.70 10.73
CA GLN A 503 -57.21 -34.68 10.16
C GLN A 503 -55.87 -34.62 10.88
N ASN A 504 -55.83 -34.68 12.22
CA ASN A 504 -54.56 -34.80 12.96
C ASN A 504 -53.79 -36.07 12.55
N ARG A 505 -54.48 -37.20 12.32
CA ARG A 505 -53.85 -38.43 11.81
C ARG A 505 -53.23 -38.24 10.43
N ARG A 506 -53.95 -37.62 9.49
CA ARG A 506 -53.46 -37.27 8.14
C ARG A 506 -52.33 -36.23 8.17
N GLN A 507 -52.44 -35.19 9.01
CA GLN A 507 -51.38 -34.20 9.23
C GLN A 507 -50.10 -34.88 9.73
N LEU A 508 -50.17 -35.74 10.75
CA LEU A 508 -49.01 -36.44 11.29
C LEU A 508 -48.36 -37.39 10.27
N GLU A 509 -49.14 -37.96 9.36
CA GLU A 509 -48.62 -38.77 8.24
C GLU A 509 -47.90 -37.90 7.19
N VAL A 510 -48.52 -36.82 6.73
CA VAL A 510 -47.92 -35.86 5.79
C VAL A 510 -46.69 -35.16 6.39
N ILE A 511 -46.71 -34.81 7.68
CA ILE A 511 -45.55 -34.24 8.38
C ILE A 511 -44.41 -35.25 8.44
N ARG A 512 -44.67 -36.53 8.73
CA ARG A 512 -43.62 -37.57 8.72
C ARG A 512 -43.02 -37.79 7.34
N GLN A 513 -43.85 -37.80 6.30
CA GLN A 513 -43.41 -37.90 4.91
C GLN A 513 -42.56 -36.67 4.52
N LEU A 514 -43.06 -35.46 4.74
CA LEU A 514 -42.34 -34.22 4.44
C LEU A 514 -41.06 -34.05 5.26
N SER A 515 -41.01 -34.53 6.51
CA SER A 515 -39.76 -34.58 7.30
C SER A 515 -38.76 -35.57 6.72
N ALA A 516 -39.18 -36.75 6.27
CA ALA A 516 -38.29 -37.72 5.61
C ALA A 516 -37.76 -37.17 4.28
N ASP A 517 -38.63 -36.57 3.45
CA ASP A 517 -38.26 -35.93 2.18
C ASP A 517 -37.26 -34.77 2.43
N GLN A 518 -37.51 -33.94 3.45
CA GLN A 518 -36.58 -32.87 3.83
C GLN A 518 -35.26 -33.40 4.39
N GLU A 519 -35.26 -34.51 5.15
CA GLU A 519 -34.02 -35.14 5.61
C GLU A 519 -33.22 -35.72 4.43
N GLU A 520 -33.86 -36.34 3.44
CA GLU A 520 -33.22 -36.78 2.20
C GLU A 520 -32.65 -35.60 1.37
N GLU A 521 -33.43 -34.53 1.16
CA GLU A 521 -32.95 -33.34 0.46
C GLU A 521 -31.77 -32.67 1.20
N GLN A 522 -31.83 -32.59 2.53
CA GLN A 522 -30.75 -32.04 3.35
C GLN A 522 -29.49 -32.93 3.29
N VAL A 523 -29.62 -34.25 3.22
CA VAL A 523 -28.48 -35.16 3.01
C VAL A 523 -27.88 -34.96 1.62
N ARG A 524 -28.71 -34.98 0.56
CA ARG A 524 -28.23 -34.78 -0.82
C ARG A 524 -27.51 -33.44 -1.00
N LEU A 525 -28.06 -32.35 -0.48
CA LEU A 525 -27.42 -31.04 -0.51
C LEU A 525 -26.10 -31.01 0.28
N LYS A 526 -26.03 -31.65 1.45
CA LYS A 526 -24.76 -31.77 2.21
C LYS A 526 -23.71 -32.54 1.41
N GLU A 527 -24.06 -33.69 0.85
CA GLU A 527 -23.13 -34.45 0.01
C GLU A 527 -22.66 -33.65 -1.22
N GLU A 528 -23.52 -32.84 -1.85
CA GLU A 528 -23.15 -31.96 -2.96
C GLU A 528 -22.19 -30.84 -2.51
N TYR A 529 -22.43 -30.22 -1.35
CA TYR A 529 -21.50 -29.25 -0.76
C TYR A 529 -20.17 -29.87 -0.34
N GLU A 530 -20.18 -31.06 0.25
CA GLU A 530 -18.99 -31.82 0.62
C GLU A 530 -18.16 -32.17 -0.63
N ARG A 531 -18.79 -32.74 -1.67
CA ARG A 531 -18.16 -32.99 -2.99
C ARG A 531 -17.64 -31.73 -3.67
N ALA A 532 -18.23 -30.57 -3.41
CA ALA A 532 -17.74 -29.28 -3.92
C ALA A 532 -16.53 -28.78 -3.13
N ILE A 533 -16.56 -28.91 -1.80
CA ILE A 533 -15.45 -28.57 -0.90
C ILE A 533 -14.24 -29.47 -1.18
N GLU A 534 -14.43 -30.78 -1.34
CA GLU A 534 -13.38 -31.75 -1.71
C GLU A 534 -12.69 -31.36 -3.03
N LYS A 535 -13.44 -30.96 -4.06
CA LYS A 535 -12.87 -30.48 -5.33
C LYS A 535 -12.02 -29.24 -5.15
N VAL A 536 -12.51 -28.24 -4.41
CA VAL A 536 -11.76 -27.00 -4.12
C VAL A 536 -10.51 -27.29 -3.28
N GLN A 537 -10.59 -28.21 -2.31
CA GLN A 537 -9.43 -28.65 -1.53
C GLN A 537 -8.40 -29.37 -2.41
N ALA A 538 -8.84 -30.30 -3.27
CA ALA A 538 -7.95 -31.03 -4.19
C ALA A 538 -7.29 -30.10 -5.23
N ASP A 539 -8.01 -29.10 -5.75
CA ASP A 539 -7.42 -28.10 -6.66
C ASP A 539 -6.49 -27.12 -5.93
N GLY A 540 -6.80 -26.77 -4.68
CA GLY A 540 -5.88 -26.02 -3.80
C GLY A 540 -4.60 -26.80 -3.48
N GLN A 541 -4.71 -28.10 -3.19
CA GLN A 541 -3.56 -28.99 -2.97
C GLN A 541 -2.67 -29.06 -4.22
N LYS A 542 -3.25 -29.27 -5.41
CA LYS A 542 -2.51 -29.23 -6.69
C LYS A 542 -1.77 -27.90 -6.87
N GLN A 543 -2.41 -26.77 -6.58
CA GLN A 543 -1.75 -25.45 -6.68
C GLN A 543 -0.60 -25.29 -5.68
N ILE A 544 -0.74 -25.79 -4.46
CA ILE A 544 0.32 -25.80 -3.44
C ILE A 544 1.48 -26.71 -3.86
N GLU A 545 1.21 -27.89 -4.40
CA GLU A 545 2.22 -28.80 -4.98
C GLU A 545 2.95 -28.16 -6.16
N ASP A 546 2.22 -27.50 -7.06
CA ASP A 546 2.77 -26.84 -8.24
C ASP A 546 3.67 -25.66 -7.84
N LEU A 547 3.24 -24.85 -6.86
CA LEU A 547 4.03 -23.77 -6.25
C LEU A 547 5.25 -24.31 -5.49
N ASN A 548 5.13 -25.41 -4.75
CA ASN A 548 6.27 -26.08 -4.10
C ASN A 548 7.26 -26.63 -5.13
N SER A 549 6.79 -27.18 -6.27
CA SER A 549 7.66 -27.62 -7.36
C SER A 549 8.42 -26.45 -7.99
N ARG A 550 7.76 -25.29 -8.17
CA ARG A 550 8.38 -24.05 -8.66
C ARG A 550 9.39 -23.51 -7.65
N LYS A 551 9.03 -23.45 -6.37
CA LYS A 551 9.90 -23.02 -5.26
C LYS A 551 11.15 -23.90 -5.16
N SER A 552 11.00 -25.22 -5.29
CA SER A 552 12.10 -26.18 -5.33
C SER A 552 13.03 -25.93 -6.53
N LYS A 553 12.48 -25.76 -7.74
CA LYS A 553 13.25 -25.41 -8.96
C LYS A 553 14.00 -24.07 -8.80
N THR A 554 13.37 -23.04 -8.23
CA THR A 554 14.06 -21.77 -7.96
C THR A 554 15.12 -21.90 -6.86
N GLN A 555 14.89 -22.71 -5.82
CA GLN A 555 15.89 -22.96 -4.78
C GLN A 555 17.11 -23.65 -5.35
N THR A 556 16.95 -24.73 -6.14
CA THR A 556 18.11 -25.41 -6.75
C THR A 556 18.87 -24.51 -7.73
N MET A 557 18.19 -23.60 -8.42
CA MET A 557 18.82 -22.56 -9.25
C MET A 557 19.60 -21.54 -8.41
N VAL A 558 19.02 -21.03 -7.31
CA VAL A 558 19.71 -20.12 -6.38
C VAL A 558 20.92 -20.80 -5.74
N ASP A 559 20.78 -22.06 -5.28
CA ASP A 559 21.88 -22.82 -4.71
C ASP A 559 22.98 -23.11 -5.75
N ALA A 560 22.65 -23.23 -7.04
CA ALA A 560 23.62 -23.35 -8.12
C ALA A 560 24.37 -22.03 -8.35
N ILE A 561 23.66 -20.89 -8.36
CA ILE A 561 24.26 -19.55 -8.46
C ILE A 561 25.15 -19.25 -7.24
N VAL A 562 24.74 -19.66 -6.04
CA VAL A 562 25.55 -19.56 -4.81
C VAL A 562 26.83 -20.39 -4.92
N ARG A 563 26.75 -21.65 -5.39
CA ARG A 563 27.95 -22.48 -5.63
C ARG A 563 28.87 -21.87 -6.70
N GLN A 564 28.31 -21.31 -7.78
CA GLN A 564 29.09 -20.60 -8.80
C GLN A 564 29.77 -19.35 -8.23
N ARG A 565 29.04 -18.51 -7.48
CA ARG A 565 29.59 -17.34 -6.77
C ARG A 565 30.74 -17.75 -5.85
N ASP A 566 30.58 -18.81 -5.07
CA ASP A 566 31.59 -19.23 -4.10
C ASP A 566 32.79 -19.92 -4.77
N MET A 567 32.59 -20.62 -5.88
CA MET A 567 33.66 -21.08 -6.77
C MET A 567 34.45 -19.90 -7.37
N TYR A 568 33.78 -18.88 -7.91
CA TYR A 568 34.46 -17.68 -8.44
C TYR A 568 35.15 -16.89 -7.32
N LYS A 569 34.55 -16.80 -6.12
CA LYS A 569 35.15 -16.16 -4.94
C LYS A 569 36.41 -16.90 -4.48
N ALA A 570 36.41 -18.24 -4.49
CA ALA A 570 37.58 -19.04 -4.21
C ALA A 570 38.67 -18.82 -5.28
N LEU A 571 38.31 -18.85 -6.57
CA LEU A 571 39.23 -18.58 -7.68
C LEU A 571 39.87 -17.19 -7.58
N TYR A 572 39.07 -16.16 -7.27
CA TYR A 572 39.55 -14.80 -7.04
C TYR A 572 40.43 -14.68 -5.79
N ALA A 573 40.12 -15.39 -4.70
CA ALA A 573 40.98 -15.43 -3.52
C ALA A 573 42.34 -16.06 -3.84
N SER A 574 42.37 -17.14 -4.63
CA SER A 574 43.60 -17.76 -5.13
C SER A 574 44.39 -16.84 -6.06
N SER A 575 43.74 -16.06 -6.93
CA SER A 575 44.43 -15.11 -7.82
C SER A 575 44.83 -13.79 -7.13
N SER A 576 44.19 -13.41 -6.03
CA SER A 576 44.41 -12.12 -5.35
C SER A 576 45.64 -12.09 -4.43
N GLY A 577 46.36 -13.20 -4.28
CA GLY A 577 47.77 -13.19 -3.84
C GLY A 577 48.08 -12.77 -2.41
N THR A 578 47.10 -12.68 -1.49
CA THR A 578 47.31 -12.23 -0.11
C THR A 578 47.02 -13.30 0.94
N VAL A 579 47.93 -14.28 1.07
CA VAL A 579 48.49 -14.81 2.34
C VAL A 579 49.48 -15.93 2.02
N VAL A 580 50.72 -15.81 2.50
CA VAL A 580 51.73 -16.88 2.43
C VAL A 580 51.35 -17.98 3.41
N GLY A 581 51.09 -19.19 2.91
CA GLY A 581 50.87 -20.41 3.73
C GLY A 581 49.61 -21.24 3.41
N GLY A 582 48.69 -20.76 2.57
CA GLY A 582 47.38 -21.43 2.37
C GLY A 582 47.28 -22.53 1.30
N ALA A 583 48.28 -22.69 0.43
CA ALA A 583 48.12 -23.36 -0.87
C ALA A 583 47.59 -24.80 -0.81
N ALA A 584 48.17 -25.67 0.04
CA ALA A 584 47.83 -27.09 0.09
C ALA A 584 46.38 -27.38 0.51
N ASN A 585 45.77 -26.50 1.31
CA ASN A 585 44.37 -26.67 1.75
C ASN A 585 43.37 -26.15 0.71
N ALA A 586 43.79 -25.27 -0.20
CA ALA A 586 42.94 -24.73 -1.25
C ALA A 586 42.64 -25.77 -2.35
N ASP A 587 43.65 -26.51 -2.81
CA ASP A 587 43.45 -27.60 -3.79
C ASP A 587 42.58 -28.73 -3.23
N ALA A 588 42.77 -29.09 -1.96
CA ALA A 588 41.92 -30.08 -1.28
C ALA A 588 40.45 -29.63 -1.23
N ALA A 589 40.19 -28.35 -0.92
CA ALA A 589 38.84 -27.79 -0.94
C ALA A 589 38.26 -27.74 -2.37
N ALA A 590 39.06 -27.33 -3.36
CA ALA A 590 38.64 -27.26 -4.76
C ALA A 590 38.28 -28.65 -5.32
N MET A 591 39.08 -29.69 -5.05
CA MET A 591 38.76 -31.07 -5.42
C MET A 591 37.46 -31.57 -4.76
N ASN A 592 37.26 -31.30 -3.46
CA ASN A 592 36.05 -31.73 -2.76
C ASN A 592 34.79 -31.03 -3.30
N ILE A 593 34.89 -29.74 -3.64
CA ILE A 593 33.79 -28.96 -4.23
C ILE A 593 33.51 -29.44 -5.67
N ALA A 594 34.54 -29.76 -6.46
CA ALA A 594 34.38 -30.32 -7.81
C ALA A 594 33.73 -31.71 -7.79
N ALA A 595 34.13 -32.59 -6.85
CA ALA A 595 33.51 -33.89 -6.64
C ALA A 595 32.03 -33.76 -6.23
N ALA A 596 31.72 -32.83 -5.31
CA ALA A 596 30.35 -32.53 -4.91
C ALA A 596 29.51 -31.96 -6.06
N ALA A 597 30.10 -31.14 -6.94
CA ALA A 597 29.43 -30.63 -8.14
C ALA A 597 29.11 -31.76 -9.14
N ALA A 598 30.04 -32.69 -9.38
CA ALA A 598 29.81 -33.85 -10.23
C ALA A 598 28.67 -34.74 -9.70
N ALA A 599 28.64 -35.00 -8.39
CA ALA A 599 27.54 -35.72 -7.72
C ALA A 599 26.20 -34.94 -7.76
N SER A 600 26.25 -33.60 -7.81
CA SER A 600 25.06 -32.76 -7.95
C SER A 600 24.45 -32.84 -9.36
N LEU A 601 25.28 -32.89 -10.40
CA LEU A 601 24.78 -33.06 -11.79
C LEU A 601 24.20 -34.45 -12.05
N SER A 602 24.79 -35.52 -11.48
CA SER A 602 24.22 -36.87 -11.61
C SER A 602 22.87 -37.00 -10.86
N SER A 603 22.74 -36.35 -9.70
CA SER A 603 21.46 -36.19 -8.99
C SER A 603 20.42 -35.43 -9.82
N PHE A 604 20.81 -34.35 -10.51
CA PHE A 604 19.91 -33.60 -11.39
C PHE A 604 19.39 -34.45 -12.56
N SER A 605 20.23 -35.34 -13.10
CA SER A 605 19.87 -36.29 -14.15
C SER A 605 18.87 -37.35 -13.66
N SER A 606 19.10 -37.96 -12.48
CA SER A 606 18.17 -38.96 -11.93
C SER A 606 16.83 -38.35 -11.50
N ALA A 607 16.83 -37.13 -10.96
CA ALA A 607 15.62 -36.38 -10.64
C ALA A 607 14.79 -36.05 -11.90
N ALA A 608 15.44 -35.69 -13.01
CA ALA A 608 14.75 -35.48 -14.29
C ALA A 608 14.12 -36.76 -14.84
N ALA A 609 14.83 -37.90 -14.76
CA ALA A 609 14.31 -39.20 -15.17
C ALA A 609 13.12 -39.68 -14.29
N ALA A 610 13.19 -39.43 -12.97
CA ALA A 610 12.09 -39.71 -12.05
C ALA A 610 10.86 -38.84 -12.32
N ALA A 611 11.06 -37.54 -12.60
CA ALA A 611 9.98 -36.62 -12.95
C ALA A 611 9.30 -37.00 -14.28
N ALA A 612 10.08 -37.39 -15.30
CA ALA A 612 9.54 -37.89 -16.56
C ALA A 612 8.73 -39.18 -16.38
N SER A 613 9.21 -40.11 -15.55
CA SER A 613 8.51 -41.36 -15.23
C SER A 613 7.20 -41.12 -14.47
N SER A 614 7.21 -40.18 -13.51
CA SER A 614 6.00 -39.73 -12.79
C SER A 614 4.96 -39.12 -13.73
N ALA A 615 5.38 -38.22 -14.63
CA ALA A 615 4.51 -37.60 -15.62
C ALA A 615 3.88 -38.62 -16.59
N LEU A 616 4.63 -39.66 -16.97
CA LEU A 616 4.12 -40.74 -17.82
C LEU A 616 3.11 -41.62 -17.08
N SER A 617 3.35 -41.91 -15.79
CA SER A 617 2.42 -42.62 -14.93
C SER A 617 1.10 -41.86 -14.76
N ALA A 618 1.17 -40.56 -14.43
CA ALA A 618 -0.01 -39.68 -14.31
C ALA A 618 -0.80 -39.57 -15.63
N LYS A 619 -0.14 -39.71 -16.78
CA LYS A 619 -0.82 -39.69 -18.09
C LYS A 619 -1.54 -41.00 -18.42
N SER A 620 -1.13 -42.13 -17.86
CA SER A 620 -1.79 -43.44 -18.06
C SER A 620 -3.17 -43.54 -17.38
N HIS A 621 -3.33 -42.88 -16.23
CA HIS A 621 -4.55 -42.98 -15.39
C HIS A 621 -5.69 -42.07 -15.85
N ASN A 622 -5.53 -41.32 -16.95
CA ASN A 622 -6.57 -40.43 -17.48
C ASN A 622 -6.89 -40.76 -18.94
N THR A 623 -7.56 -41.89 -19.16
CA THR A 623 -8.26 -42.22 -20.41
C THR A 623 -9.72 -42.59 -20.11
N PRO A 624 -10.73 -41.88 -20.64
CA PRO A 624 -12.12 -42.23 -20.42
C PRO A 624 -12.47 -43.49 -21.21
N ARG A 625 -12.81 -44.58 -20.51
CA ARG A 625 -13.16 -45.85 -21.12
C ARG A 625 -14.57 -45.77 -21.72
N ARG A 626 -14.62 -45.45 -23.01
CA ARG A 626 -15.82 -45.24 -23.84
C ARG A 626 -16.83 -46.40 -23.73
N ASP A 627 -18.11 -46.05 -23.77
CA ASP A 627 -19.24 -46.93 -23.52
C ASP A 627 -19.30 -48.18 -24.41
N ARG A 628 -19.79 -49.28 -23.84
CA ARG A 628 -20.49 -50.31 -24.62
C ARG A 628 -21.60 -50.96 -23.79
N SER A 629 -22.83 -50.58 -24.11
CA SER A 629 -24.06 -51.18 -23.59
C SER A 629 -24.33 -52.54 -24.24
N GLU A 630 -24.61 -53.56 -23.44
CA GLU A 630 -25.43 -54.71 -23.86
C GLU A 630 -26.42 -55.05 -22.74
N LEU A 631 -27.63 -55.47 -23.13
CA LEU A 631 -28.73 -55.81 -22.23
C LEU A 631 -28.68 -57.31 -21.91
N THR A 632 -28.87 -57.68 -20.64
CA THR A 632 -29.47 -58.97 -20.28
C THR A 632 -30.43 -58.80 -19.10
N THR A 633 -31.41 -59.72 -19.02
CA THR A 633 -32.56 -59.64 -18.12
C THR A 633 -32.38 -60.44 -16.81
N SER A 634 -33.22 -60.08 -15.83
CA SER A 634 -33.75 -60.82 -14.66
C SER A 634 -33.63 -62.37 -14.63
N PRO A 635 -33.73 -63.05 -13.46
CA PRO A 635 -34.42 -62.60 -12.23
C PRO A 635 -33.81 -62.98 -10.85
N LEU A 636 -34.52 -62.53 -9.80
CA LEU A 636 -34.69 -63.09 -8.43
C LEU A 636 -33.91 -64.38 -8.04
N THR A 637 -33.30 -64.39 -6.84
CA THR A 637 -33.74 -65.23 -5.69
C THR A 637 -32.90 -65.08 -4.40
N SER A 638 -33.53 -65.43 -3.27
CA SER A 638 -32.96 -65.97 -2.02
C SER A 638 -32.06 -65.13 -1.09
N SER A 639 -32.65 -64.78 0.06
CA SER A 639 -32.13 -65.02 1.42
C SER A 639 -30.64 -64.80 1.76
N HIS A 640 -30.40 -63.83 2.65
CA HIS A 640 -29.71 -64.13 3.91
C HIS A 640 -30.25 -63.26 5.06
N ALA A 641 -31.04 -63.86 5.96
CA ALA A 641 -31.48 -63.20 7.18
C ALA A 641 -30.35 -63.19 8.21
N ARG A 642 -29.98 -62.02 8.74
CA ARG A 642 -29.00 -61.89 9.83
C ARG A 642 -29.75 -61.66 11.14
N ALA A 643 -29.83 -62.70 11.97
CA ALA A 643 -30.45 -62.61 13.28
C ALA A 643 -29.70 -61.61 14.19
N ILE A 644 -30.46 -60.82 14.93
CA ILE A 644 -29.97 -60.01 16.05
C ILE A 644 -30.68 -60.54 17.30
N ASP A 645 -29.93 -61.25 18.13
CA ASP A 645 -30.42 -61.85 19.36
C ASP A 645 -30.05 -60.92 20.53
N SER A 646 -31.03 -60.18 21.05
CA SER A 646 -30.85 -59.29 22.19
C SER A 646 -32.04 -59.40 23.14
N ARG A 647 -31.90 -60.24 24.16
CA ARG A 647 -32.90 -60.43 25.23
C ARG A 647 -33.11 -59.15 26.05
N PRO A 648 -34.34 -58.78 26.40
CA PRO A 648 -34.59 -57.94 27.56
C PRO A 648 -34.47 -58.78 28.85
N TYR A 649 -34.10 -58.13 29.95
CA TYR A 649 -34.23 -58.69 31.31
C TYR A 649 -34.49 -57.55 32.30
N ALA A 650 -35.43 -57.79 33.21
CA ALA A 650 -35.77 -57.04 34.45
C ALA A 650 -35.38 -55.55 34.50
#